data_AF-A0AAV9MGW6-F1
#
_entry.id   AF-A0AAV9MGW6-F1
#
_cell.length_a   1.000
_cell.length_b   1.000
_cell.length_c   1.000
_cell.angle_alpha   90.00
_cell.angle_beta   90.00
_cell.angle_gamma   90.00
#
_symmetry.space_group_name_H-M   'P 1'
#
loop_
_entity.id
_entity.type
_entity.pdbx_description
1 polymer ?
#
loop_
_entity_poly.entity_id
_entity_poly.type
_entity_poly.pdbx_seq_one_letter_code
_entity_poly.pdbx_strand_id
1 'polypeptide(L)'
;MSKKVVTRRELLDRWRGIEEEDEDDDIASVDPLKRHRFRQLKEEWFSDAFNYLIFMPQENHIWCGSWDLMGPLLETFYNYFKDDRTDSPLKLLFDRTSREMRQCTQCICQYHQAQELYSTEYDPTSIGPLLEVLRTLDEERISQHLKEINNRLRCGDYDIVHGSGEIVGVMFEVLMFPILLDDSYLASEFETFIDTIDKTHELTLGGHQQYPGVYALLFHKGRRARSIGLRLAGRMSKLRQSADLDALQLLLKKYISYLAADILPLSTPNLRPRVELDRVTVWLGIKALLGFLEPPVFEEGILDRYPIFLSVVLNHISDDSPEFSYAVNCLRLLFEMLGYKLWLKTSLSPSVMRNTLLGQCFHTRNEKSHKEIFDLFLPFLQSLEALQDGEHEKQRRNLLYFLLHQVTVSSNFSLLMRKKACQIALLIVHRGYTMNPPSPPYECAHMWGPSLVSSLKDSSLHSSLRQPAFDVIQTIIVSDASALVTSILKYQLATSGERCLPLQLDEEEDRGNLFGCDFEENDVSCWNEFSSQADITSDLCGDWMCIPMLWFEVLVEIDPLILPVSFAKSVFWALSRLSLLESDNESGMTPSASHWLRNCGSDISHVFNWKVPSGSNDGGEGVESKNSIRVSTKCMPLIRLFKRFAVDPMA
;
A
#
# COMPACT_ATOMS: atom_id res chain seq x y z
N MET A 1 -30.24 -64.94 -1.94
CA MET A 1 -29.40 -64.78 -3.15
C MET A 1 -28.14 -64.05 -2.74
N SER A 2 -26.97 -64.62 -2.99
CA SER A 2 -25.67 -63.99 -2.72
C SER A 2 -25.58 -62.69 -3.52
N LYS A 3 -25.65 -61.51 -2.85
CA LYS A 3 -25.35 -60.24 -3.52
C LYS A 3 -23.94 -60.36 -4.09
N LYS A 4 -23.82 -60.27 -5.42
CA LYS A 4 -22.52 -60.27 -6.11
C LYS A 4 -21.72 -59.10 -5.54
N VAL A 5 -20.55 -59.38 -4.96
CA VAL A 5 -19.69 -58.34 -4.37
C VAL A 5 -19.11 -57.56 -5.55
N VAL A 6 -19.66 -56.37 -5.80
CA VAL A 6 -19.15 -55.47 -6.84
C VAL A 6 -17.83 -54.88 -6.36
N THR A 7 -16.82 -54.95 -7.20
CA THR A 7 -15.48 -54.43 -6.89
C THR A 7 -15.33 -52.98 -7.33
N ARG A 8 -14.40 -52.24 -6.71
CA ARG A 8 -14.06 -50.86 -7.12
C ARG A 8 -13.71 -50.76 -8.62
N ARG A 9 -12.94 -51.72 -9.13
CA ARG A 9 -12.53 -51.74 -10.55
C ARG A 9 -13.74 -51.85 -11.49
N GLU A 10 -14.67 -52.75 -11.17
CA GLU A 10 -15.91 -52.91 -11.94
C GLU A 10 -16.78 -51.65 -11.92
N LEU A 11 -16.86 -50.93 -10.80
CA LEU A 11 -17.59 -49.66 -10.72
C LEU A 11 -16.93 -48.58 -11.58
N LEU A 12 -15.60 -48.46 -11.55
CA LEU A 12 -14.88 -47.47 -12.36
C LEU A 12 -14.98 -47.76 -13.86
N ASP A 13 -14.88 -49.02 -14.26
CA ASP A 13 -15.06 -49.43 -15.66
C ASP A 13 -16.47 -49.12 -16.16
N ARG A 14 -17.49 -49.33 -15.31
CA ARG A 14 -18.88 -48.96 -15.63
C ARG A 14 -19.08 -47.45 -15.72
N TRP A 15 -18.44 -46.68 -14.84
CA TRP A 15 -18.56 -45.21 -14.86
C TRP A 15 -17.95 -44.63 -16.13
N ARG A 16 -16.74 -45.06 -16.51
CA ARG A 16 -16.12 -44.66 -17.79
C ARG A 16 -17.01 -44.94 -18.99
N GLY A 17 -17.65 -46.11 -19.03
CA GLY A 17 -18.59 -46.43 -20.11
C GLY A 17 -19.83 -45.55 -20.12
N ILE A 18 -20.26 -45.00 -18.97
CA ILE A 18 -21.36 -44.03 -18.90
C ILE A 18 -20.88 -42.66 -19.40
N GLU A 19 -19.67 -42.22 -19.04
CA GLU A 19 -19.09 -40.95 -19.51
C GLU A 19 -18.88 -40.95 -21.04
N GLU A 20 -18.37 -42.05 -21.60
CA GLU A 20 -18.22 -42.22 -23.05
C GLU A 20 -19.57 -42.19 -23.80
N GLU A 21 -20.65 -42.71 -23.20
CA GLU A 21 -22.01 -42.63 -23.76
C GLU A 21 -22.61 -41.21 -23.66
N ASP A 22 -22.13 -40.35 -22.76
CA ASP A 22 -22.62 -38.96 -22.55
C ASP A 22 -21.93 -37.96 -23.49
N GLU A 23 -20.66 -38.19 -23.85
CA GLU A 23 -19.89 -37.32 -24.76
C GLU A 23 -20.28 -37.47 -26.25
N ASP A 24 -20.79 -38.63 -26.66
CA ASP A 24 -21.19 -38.94 -28.05
C ASP A 24 -22.58 -38.36 -28.44
N ASP A 25 -23.32 -37.76 -27.50
CA ASP A 25 -24.71 -37.30 -27.69
C ASP A 25 -24.79 -35.81 -28.07
N ASP A 26 -24.78 -35.50 -29.37
CA ASP A 26 -25.37 -34.26 -29.89
C ASP A 26 -26.88 -34.25 -29.56
N ILE A 27 -27.24 -33.48 -28.53
CA ILE A 27 -28.51 -33.42 -27.76
C ILE A 27 -29.80 -33.25 -28.62
N ALA A 28 -29.70 -33.08 -29.94
CA ALA A 28 -30.84 -32.81 -30.81
C ALA A 28 -31.54 -34.03 -31.44
N SER A 29 -31.03 -35.27 -31.33
CA SER A 29 -31.60 -36.41 -32.12
C SER A 29 -31.78 -37.77 -31.44
N VAL A 30 -31.67 -37.88 -30.11
CA VAL A 30 -31.58 -39.20 -29.44
C VAL A 30 -32.94 -39.92 -29.24
N ASP A 31 -32.98 -41.18 -29.66
CA ASP A 31 -34.04 -42.18 -29.45
C ASP A 31 -34.43 -42.32 -27.96
N PRO A 32 -35.73 -42.23 -27.58
CA PRO A 32 -36.21 -42.39 -26.20
C PRO A 32 -35.73 -43.66 -25.49
N LEU A 33 -35.48 -44.75 -26.23
CA LEU A 33 -34.99 -46.02 -25.67
C LEU A 33 -33.55 -45.92 -25.17
N LYS A 34 -32.68 -45.18 -25.88
CA LYS A 34 -31.31 -44.94 -25.46
C LYS A 34 -31.26 -44.12 -24.17
N ARG A 35 -32.08 -43.06 -24.09
CA ARG A 35 -32.19 -42.22 -22.88
C ARG A 35 -32.75 -42.96 -21.66
N HIS A 36 -33.61 -43.95 -21.87
CA HIS A 36 -34.08 -44.81 -20.78
C HIS A 36 -32.97 -45.74 -20.30
N ARG A 37 -32.26 -46.38 -21.24
CA ARG A 37 -31.14 -47.27 -20.92
C ARG A 37 -30.02 -46.54 -20.17
N PHE A 38 -29.63 -45.36 -20.62
CA PHE A 38 -28.62 -44.52 -19.97
C PHE A 38 -29.00 -44.21 -18.51
N ARG A 39 -30.24 -43.75 -18.27
CA ARG A 39 -30.74 -43.50 -16.91
C ARG A 39 -30.70 -44.74 -16.04
N GLN A 40 -31.10 -45.90 -16.56
CA GLN A 40 -31.06 -47.15 -15.82
C GLN A 40 -29.62 -47.55 -15.45
N LEU A 41 -28.66 -47.41 -16.37
CA LEU A 41 -27.24 -47.69 -16.10
C LEU A 41 -26.71 -46.76 -15.00
N LYS A 42 -27.06 -45.47 -15.04
CA LYS A 42 -26.67 -44.47 -14.03
C LYS A 42 -27.27 -44.81 -12.65
N GLU A 43 -28.56 -45.15 -12.60
CA GLU A 43 -29.24 -45.55 -11.36
C GLU A 43 -28.66 -46.83 -10.73
N GLU A 44 -28.42 -47.86 -11.54
CA GLU A 44 -27.78 -49.11 -11.08
C GLU A 44 -26.37 -48.86 -10.58
N TRP A 45 -25.61 -48.00 -11.27
CA TRP A 45 -24.26 -47.62 -10.84
C TRP A 45 -24.28 -46.89 -9.51
N PHE A 46 -25.13 -45.87 -9.34
CA PHE A 46 -25.23 -45.12 -8.09
C PHE A 46 -25.61 -46.03 -6.92
N SER A 47 -26.60 -46.91 -7.10
CA SER A 47 -27.02 -47.87 -6.06
C SER A 47 -25.87 -48.78 -5.62
N ASP A 48 -25.13 -49.34 -6.57
CA ASP A 48 -23.99 -50.21 -6.26
C ASP A 48 -22.83 -49.44 -5.62
N ALA A 49 -22.56 -48.21 -6.08
CA ALA A 49 -21.52 -47.34 -5.54
C ALA A 49 -21.83 -46.91 -4.08
N PHE A 50 -23.07 -46.52 -3.78
CA PHE A 50 -23.51 -46.23 -2.41
C PHE A 50 -23.28 -47.43 -1.48
N ASN A 51 -23.73 -48.61 -1.90
CA ASN A 51 -23.55 -49.83 -1.11
C ASN A 51 -22.06 -50.14 -0.90
N TYR A 52 -21.24 -50.03 -1.94
CA TYR A 52 -19.80 -50.27 -1.85
C TYR A 52 -19.12 -49.34 -0.84
N LEU A 53 -19.39 -48.03 -0.92
CA LEU A 53 -18.76 -47.04 -0.04
C LEU A 53 -19.27 -47.11 1.40
N ILE A 54 -20.58 -47.31 1.61
CA ILE A 54 -21.16 -47.39 2.97
C ILE A 54 -20.64 -48.61 3.72
N PHE A 55 -20.46 -49.76 3.06
CA PHE A 55 -20.02 -51.02 3.69
C PHE A 55 -18.50 -51.24 3.67
N MET A 56 -17.72 -50.30 3.16
CA MET A 56 -16.25 -50.37 3.19
C MET A 56 -15.74 -50.45 4.65
N PRO A 57 -14.62 -51.15 4.96
CA PRO A 57 -14.05 -51.16 6.31
C PRO A 57 -13.80 -49.74 6.85
N GLN A 58 -13.97 -49.51 8.15
CA GLN A 58 -13.78 -48.17 8.76
C GLN A 58 -12.33 -47.66 8.69
N GLU A 59 -11.36 -48.58 8.62
CA GLU A 59 -9.94 -48.27 8.43
C GLU A 59 -9.64 -47.69 7.05
N ASN A 60 -10.51 -47.94 6.07
CA ASN A 60 -10.38 -47.43 4.71
C ASN A 60 -11.27 -46.20 4.56
N HIS A 61 -10.64 -45.03 4.53
CA HIS A 61 -11.36 -43.78 4.32
C HIS A 61 -11.80 -43.65 2.86
N ILE A 62 -13.05 -43.22 2.65
CA ILE A 62 -13.67 -43.07 1.34
C ILE A 62 -12.89 -42.07 0.49
N TRP A 63 -12.64 -40.88 1.03
CA TRP A 63 -11.94 -39.81 0.31
C TRP A 63 -10.44 -40.08 0.10
N CYS A 64 -9.81 -40.95 0.89
CA CYS A 64 -8.40 -41.31 0.66
C CYS A 64 -8.24 -42.42 -0.39
N GLY A 65 -9.10 -43.45 -0.34
CA GLY A 65 -8.92 -44.68 -1.12
C GLY A 65 -9.89 -44.86 -2.30
N SER A 66 -10.99 -44.11 -2.34
CA SER A 66 -12.06 -44.25 -3.34
C SER A 66 -12.69 -42.91 -3.71
N TRP A 67 -11.88 -41.85 -3.75
CA TRP A 67 -12.31 -40.51 -4.17
C TRP A 67 -12.89 -40.48 -5.59
N ASP A 68 -12.37 -41.34 -6.46
CA ASP A 68 -12.82 -41.55 -7.85
C ASP A 68 -14.24 -42.14 -7.96
N LEU A 69 -14.71 -42.83 -6.92
CA LEU A 69 -16.10 -43.27 -6.82
C LEU A 69 -16.97 -42.28 -6.05
N MET A 70 -16.40 -41.58 -5.07
CA MET A 70 -17.12 -40.61 -4.24
C MET A 70 -17.40 -39.29 -4.97
N GLY A 71 -16.48 -38.86 -5.84
CA GLY A 71 -16.60 -37.63 -6.63
C GLY A 71 -17.93 -37.56 -7.40
N PRO A 72 -18.24 -38.53 -8.29
CA PRO A 72 -19.50 -38.55 -9.03
C PRO A 72 -20.76 -38.61 -8.15
N LEU A 73 -20.66 -39.18 -6.94
CA LEU A 73 -21.78 -39.23 -6.01
C LEU A 73 -22.15 -37.86 -5.44
N LEU A 74 -21.27 -36.86 -5.52
CA LEU A 74 -21.60 -35.50 -5.11
C LEU A 74 -22.81 -34.94 -5.88
N GLU A 75 -23.01 -35.33 -7.14
CA GLU A 75 -24.20 -34.93 -7.92
C GLU A 75 -25.51 -35.28 -7.20
N THR A 76 -25.55 -36.41 -6.48
CA THR A 76 -26.75 -36.87 -5.77
C THR A 76 -27.10 -36.01 -4.56
N PHE A 77 -26.14 -35.23 -4.03
CA PHE A 77 -26.36 -34.32 -2.91
C PHE A 77 -27.26 -33.13 -3.28
N TYR A 78 -27.49 -32.87 -4.57
CA TYR A 78 -28.42 -31.83 -5.01
C TYR A 78 -29.81 -31.93 -4.36
N ASN A 79 -30.25 -33.16 -4.07
CA ASN A 79 -31.54 -33.43 -3.43
C ASN A 79 -31.43 -33.73 -1.92
N TYR A 80 -30.29 -33.46 -1.27
CA TYR A 80 -30.05 -33.83 0.13
C TYR A 80 -31.11 -33.30 1.09
N PHE A 81 -31.52 -32.04 0.96
CA PHE A 81 -32.55 -31.44 1.81
C PHE A 81 -33.98 -31.80 1.40
N LYS A 82 -34.18 -32.41 0.21
CA LYS A 82 -35.49 -32.93 -0.22
C LYS A 82 -35.73 -34.36 0.28
N ASP A 83 -34.69 -35.02 0.74
CA ASP A 83 -34.77 -36.37 1.31
C ASP A 83 -35.03 -36.31 2.81
N ASP A 84 -36.29 -36.56 3.19
CA ASP A 84 -36.75 -36.59 4.58
C ASP A 84 -36.29 -37.84 5.35
N ARG A 85 -35.76 -38.86 4.65
CA ARG A 85 -35.39 -40.13 5.27
C ARG A 85 -34.00 -40.06 5.90
N THR A 86 -33.96 -40.20 7.22
CA THR A 86 -32.69 -40.25 7.98
C THR A 86 -31.89 -41.54 7.70
N ASP A 87 -32.56 -42.61 7.28
CA ASP A 87 -31.95 -43.90 6.96
C ASP A 87 -31.51 -44.03 5.48
N SER A 88 -31.58 -42.94 4.70
CA SER A 88 -31.25 -43.01 3.29
C SER A 88 -29.76 -43.26 3.06
N PRO A 89 -29.37 -43.93 1.96
CA PRO A 89 -27.97 -44.14 1.61
C PRO A 89 -27.18 -42.83 1.55
N LEU A 90 -27.82 -41.73 1.12
CA LEU A 90 -27.21 -40.42 1.05
C LEU A 90 -26.85 -39.87 2.43
N LYS A 91 -27.77 -39.92 3.40
CA LYS A 91 -27.51 -39.49 4.79
C LYS A 91 -26.47 -40.37 5.47
N LEU A 92 -26.57 -41.70 5.30
CA LEU A 92 -25.61 -42.65 5.87
C LEU A 92 -24.20 -42.46 5.31
N LEU A 93 -24.08 -42.20 4.01
CA LEU A 93 -22.80 -41.90 3.38
C LEU A 93 -22.21 -40.59 3.91
N PHE A 94 -23.03 -39.53 3.99
CA PHE A 94 -22.60 -38.24 4.53
C PHE A 94 -22.16 -38.33 6.00
N ASP A 95 -22.89 -39.06 6.85
CA ASP A 95 -22.52 -39.29 8.25
C ASP A 95 -21.19 -40.05 8.38
N ARG A 96 -20.94 -40.97 7.46
CA ARG A 96 -19.67 -41.70 7.41
C ARG A 96 -18.51 -40.79 6.99
N THR A 97 -18.62 -40.12 5.84
CA THR A 97 -17.56 -39.22 5.35
C THR A 97 -17.30 -38.08 6.32
N SER A 98 -18.34 -37.56 6.96
CA SER A 98 -18.25 -36.55 8.02
C SER A 98 -17.38 -37.01 9.19
N ARG A 99 -17.52 -38.26 9.65
CA ARG A 99 -16.70 -38.82 10.73
C ARG A 99 -15.25 -39.02 10.30
N GLU A 100 -15.01 -39.50 9.09
CA GLU A 100 -13.66 -39.68 8.54
C GLU A 100 -12.92 -38.33 8.43
N MET A 101 -13.61 -37.28 7.96
CA MET A 101 -13.04 -35.92 7.86
C MET A 101 -12.72 -35.29 9.22
N ARG A 102 -13.36 -35.71 10.33
CA ARG A 102 -13.01 -35.20 11.67
C ARG A 102 -11.58 -35.51 12.08
N GLN A 103 -10.99 -36.61 11.57
CA GLN A 103 -9.70 -37.12 12.04
C GLN A 103 -8.65 -37.19 10.91
N CYS A 104 -9.03 -36.99 9.65
CA CYS A 104 -8.14 -37.15 8.50
C CYS A 104 -8.11 -35.89 7.62
N THR A 105 -7.00 -35.15 7.66
CA THR A 105 -6.79 -33.96 6.83
C THR A 105 -6.73 -34.28 5.34
N GLN A 106 -6.26 -35.48 4.95
CA GLN A 106 -6.29 -35.91 3.55
C GLN A 106 -7.72 -36.05 3.03
N CYS A 107 -8.66 -36.58 3.84
CA CYS A 107 -10.07 -36.64 3.45
C CYS A 107 -10.64 -35.23 3.24
N ILE A 108 -10.30 -34.30 4.13
CA ILE A 108 -10.71 -32.89 4.01
C ILE A 108 -10.19 -32.30 2.68
N CYS A 109 -8.88 -32.44 2.40
CA CYS A 109 -8.30 -31.94 1.16
C CYS A 109 -8.95 -32.52 -0.09
N GLN A 110 -9.14 -33.84 -0.16
CA GLN A 110 -9.73 -34.50 -1.32
C GLN A 110 -11.20 -34.11 -1.52
N TYR A 111 -11.95 -33.93 -0.44
CA TYR A 111 -13.34 -33.48 -0.50
C TYR A 111 -13.48 -32.05 -1.02
N HIS A 112 -12.71 -31.09 -0.48
CA HIS A 112 -12.74 -29.71 -0.96
C HIS A 112 -12.16 -29.58 -2.37
N GLN A 113 -11.15 -30.38 -2.73
CA GLN A 113 -10.63 -30.46 -4.09
C GLN A 113 -11.70 -30.97 -5.07
N ALA A 114 -12.52 -31.95 -4.68
CA ALA A 114 -13.64 -32.40 -5.50
C ALA A 114 -14.67 -31.27 -5.72
N GLN A 115 -15.01 -30.49 -4.69
CA GLN A 115 -15.89 -29.32 -4.85
C GLN A 115 -15.30 -28.27 -5.80
N GLU A 116 -13.99 -28.03 -5.71
CA GLU A 116 -13.28 -27.10 -6.59
C GLU A 116 -13.33 -27.56 -8.05
N LEU A 117 -13.10 -28.86 -8.31
CA LEU A 117 -13.23 -29.45 -9.65
C LEU A 117 -14.62 -29.22 -10.23
N TYR A 118 -15.68 -29.45 -9.44
CA TYR A 118 -17.06 -29.15 -9.86
C TYR A 118 -17.26 -27.67 -10.20
N SER A 119 -16.63 -26.75 -9.48
CA SER A 119 -16.71 -25.32 -9.76
C SER A 119 -15.94 -24.90 -11.01
N THR A 120 -14.89 -25.63 -11.40
CA THR A 120 -14.05 -25.30 -12.57
C THR A 120 -14.49 -25.98 -13.85
N GLU A 121 -15.02 -27.20 -13.76
CA GLU A 121 -15.36 -28.03 -14.93
C GLU A 121 -16.77 -27.75 -15.48
N TYR A 122 -17.71 -27.33 -14.61
CA TYR A 122 -19.11 -27.14 -14.99
C TYR A 122 -19.52 -25.66 -15.02
N ASP A 123 -20.56 -25.36 -15.80
CA ASP A 123 -21.13 -24.02 -15.85
C ASP A 123 -21.71 -23.60 -14.48
N PRO A 124 -21.35 -22.39 -13.96
CA PRO A 124 -21.77 -21.93 -12.64
C PRO A 124 -23.29 -21.88 -12.43
N THR A 125 -24.07 -21.63 -13.48
CA THR A 125 -25.54 -21.55 -13.35
C THR A 125 -26.17 -22.92 -13.14
N SER A 126 -25.52 -23.97 -13.65
CA SER A 126 -25.99 -25.35 -13.54
C SER A 126 -25.54 -26.00 -12.23
N ILE A 127 -24.27 -25.80 -11.85
CA ILE A 127 -23.70 -26.45 -10.66
C ILE A 127 -23.88 -25.64 -9.37
N GLY A 128 -24.16 -24.34 -9.47
CA GLY A 128 -24.32 -23.42 -8.34
C GLY A 128 -25.22 -23.93 -7.21
N PRO A 129 -26.42 -24.46 -7.48
CA PRO A 129 -27.30 -24.94 -6.40
C PRO A 129 -26.76 -26.21 -5.72
N LEU A 130 -25.99 -27.07 -6.41
CA LEU A 130 -25.32 -28.20 -5.76
C LEU A 130 -24.25 -27.71 -4.78
N LEU A 131 -23.39 -26.79 -5.23
CA LEU A 131 -22.33 -26.23 -4.41
C LEU A 131 -22.90 -25.49 -3.19
N GLU A 132 -24.06 -24.83 -3.32
CA GLU A 132 -24.75 -24.20 -2.19
C GLU A 132 -25.25 -25.24 -1.15
N VAL A 133 -25.76 -26.39 -1.61
CA VAL A 133 -26.13 -27.49 -0.73
C VAL A 133 -24.90 -28.04 -0.01
N LEU A 134 -23.82 -28.37 -0.74
CA LEU A 134 -22.58 -28.90 -0.15
C LEU A 134 -21.98 -27.92 0.87
N ARG A 135 -21.92 -26.63 0.54
CA ARG A 135 -21.46 -25.58 1.45
C ARG A 135 -22.31 -25.53 2.73
N THR A 136 -23.64 -25.63 2.61
CA THR A 136 -24.54 -25.63 3.78
C THR A 136 -24.27 -26.85 4.67
N LEU A 137 -24.02 -28.01 4.07
CA LEU A 137 -23.68 -29.24 4.80
C LEU A 137 -22.34 -29.15 5.52
N ASP A 138 -21.35 -28.51 4.90
CA ASP A 138 -20.06 -28.27 5.55
C ASP A 138 -20.19 -27.32 6.74
N GLU A 139 -20.93 -26.23 6.56
CA GLU A 139 -21.21 -25.27 7.62
C GLU A 139 -21.94 -25.94 8.80
N GLU A 140 -22.93 -26.80 8.54
CA GLU A 140 -23.65 -27.58 9.56
C GLU A 140 -22.74 -28.58 10.27
N ARG A 141 -22.01 -29.41 9.50
CA ARG A 141 -21.11 -30.44 10.02
C ARG A 141 -20.05 -29.84 10.94
N ILE A 142 -19.39 -28.77 10.49
CA ILE A 142 -18.28 -28.14 11.20
C ILE A 142 -18.80 -27.38 12.42
N SER A 143 -19.92 -26.67 12.31
CA SER A 143 -20.55 -25.99 13.45
C SER A 143 -20.90 -26.97 14.57
N GLN A 144 -21.51 -28.10 14.22
CA GLN A 144 -21.89 -29.12 15.18
C GLN A 144 -20.65 -29.76 15.84
N HIS A 145 -19.60 -30.03 15.05
CA HIS A 145 -18.34 -30.54 15.58
C HIS A 145 -17.65 -29.56 16.54
N LEU A 146 -17.57 -28.27 16.18
CA LEU A 146 -17.03 -27.22 17.06
C LEU A 146 -17.82 -27.12 18.36
N LYS A 147 -19.15 -27.18 18.30
CA LYS A 147 -20.03 -27.17 19.47
C LYS A 147 -19.78 -28.36 20.40
N GLU A 148 -19.61 -29.56 19.84
CA GLU A 148 -19.24 -30.77 20.59
C GLU A 148 -17.88 -30.64 21.27
N ILE A 149 -16.87 -30.10 20.57
CA ILE A 149 -15.55 -29.84 21.16
C ILE A 149 -15.63 -28.78 22.26
N ASN A 150 -16.26 -27.63 21.99
CA ASN A 150 -16.40 -26.54 22.94
C ASN A 150 -17.11 -26.98 24.23
N ASN A 151 -18.15 -27.81 24.12
CA ASN A 151 -18.84 -28.36 25.28
C ASN A 151 -17.91 -29.26 26.11
N ARG A 152 -17.14 -30.15 25.46
CA ARG A 152 -16.18 -31.02 26.16
C ARG A 152 -15.05 -30.21 26.82
N LEU A 153 -14.53 -29.19 26.16
CA LEU A 153 -13.50 -28.28 26.70
C LEU A 153 -14.02 -27.53 27.94
N ARG A 154 -15.28 -27.07 27.92
CA ARG A 154 -15.91 -26.39 29.07
C ARG A 154 -16.12 -27.30 30.28
N CYS A 155 -16.41 -28.58 30.07
CA CYS A 155 -16.59 -29.55 31.15
C CYS A 155 -15.26 -29.99 31.80
N GLY A 156 -14.10 -29.68 31.19
CA GLY A 156 -12.79 -30.12 31.67
C GLY A 156 -12.50 -31.60 31.41
N ASP A 157 -13.37 -32.30 30.68
CA ASP A 157 -13.30 -33.74 30.39
C ASP A 157 -12.45 -34.07 29.14
N TYR A 158 -11.75 -33.10 28.56
CA TYR A 158 -11.03 -33.29 27.31
C TYR A 158 -9.60 -33.79 27.54
N ASP A 159 -9.36 -35.08 27.32
CA ASP A 159 -8.00 -35.62 27.24
C ASP A 159 -7.37 -35.28 25.88
N ILE A 160 -6.55 -34.23 25.88
CA ILE A 160 -5.85 -33.70 24.70
C ILE A 160 -4.94 -34.75 24.04
N VAL A 161 -4.45 -35.74 24.79
CA VAL A 161 -3.55 -36.78 24.24
C VAL A 161 -4.31 -37.69 23.27
N HIS A 162 -5.56 -38.02 23.58
CA HIS A 162 -6.40 -38.90 22.76
C HIS A 162 -7.29 -38.14 21.76
N GLY A 163 -7.56 -36.85 21.98
CA GLY A 163 -8.39 -35.98 21.13
C GLY A 163 -7.63 -35.07 20.14
N SER A 164 -6.29 -35.09 20.14
CA SER A 164 -5.47 -34.18 19.33
C SER A 164 -5.81 -34.16 17.84
N GLY A 165 -6.17 -35.32 17.26
CA GLY A 165 -6.56 -35.44 15.86
C GLY A 165 -7.81 -34.64 15.49
N GLU A 166 -8.83 -34.60 16.37
CA GLU A 166 -10.08 -33.86 16.12
C GLU A 166 -9.87 -32.34 16.19
N ILE A 167 -9.07 -31.87 17.15
CA ILE A 167 -8.69 -30.46 17.30
C ILE A 167 -7.90 -30.00 16.08
N VAL A 168 -6.89 -30.77 15.68
CA VAL A 168 -6.06 -30.45 14.52
C VAL A 168 -6.88 -30.50 13.24
N GLY A 169 -7.76 -31.49 13.08
CA GLY A 169 -8.62 -31.65 11.91
C GLY A 169 -9.55 -30.44 11.70
N VAL A 170 -10.28 -30.04 12.73
CA VAL A 170 -11.22 -28.89 12.61
C VAL A 170 -10.49 -27.57 12.43
N MET A 171 -9.35 -27.38 13.11
CA MET A 171 -8.54 -26.18 12.96
C MET A 171 -7.92 -26.11 11.56
N PHE A 172 -7.40 -27.23 11.06
CA PHE A 172 -6.89 -27.35 9.69
C PHE A 172 -7.97 -26.99 8.67
N GLU A 173 -9.15 -27.60 8.77
CA GLU A 173 -10.23 -27.39 7.81
C GLU A 173 -10.68 -25.91 7.76
N VAL A 174 -10.95 -25.29 8.91
CA VAL A 174 -11.39 -23.89 8.97
C VAL A 174 -10.30 -22.92 8.51
N LEU A 175 -9.03 -23.18 8.84
CA LEU A 175 -7.92 -22.29 8.48
C LEU A 175 -7.38 -22.52 7.05
N MET A 176 -7.62 -23.68 6.45
CA MET A 176 -7.31 -23.92 5.04
C MET A 176 -8.40 -23.37 4.11
N PHE A 177 -9.66 -23.46 4.50
CA PHE A 177 -10.81 -23.07 3.68
C PHE A 177 -11.55 -21.86 4.31
N PRO A 178 -11.02 -20.63 4.14
CA PRO A 178 -11.50 -19.44 4.84
C PRO A 178 -12.97 -19.07 4.57
N ILE A 179 -13.55 -19.52 3.44
CA ILE A 179 -14.95 -19.26 3.10
C ILE A 179 -15.93 -19.81 4.16
N LEU A 180 -15.51 -20.80 4.95
CA LEU A 180 -16.28 -21.35 6.07
C LEU A 180 -16.53 -20.31 7.18
N LEU A 181 -15.60 -19.36 7.36
CA LEU A 181 -15.74 -18.27 8.34
C LEU A 181 -16.77 -17.21 7.91
N ASP A 182 -17.40 -17.38 6.75
CA ASP A 182 -18.52 -16.55 6.30
C ASP A 182 -19.86 -16.95 6.93
N ASP A 183 -19.99 -18.17 7.49
CA ASP A 183 -21.15 -18.60 8.27
C ASP A 183 -21.10 -18.05 9.69
N SER A 184 -22.15 -17.37 10.13
CA SER A 184 -22.13 -16.65 11.41
C SER A 184 -22.11 -17.57 12.64
N TYR A 185 -22.79 -18.72 12.58
CA TYR A 185 -22.76 -19.70 13.66
C TYR A 185 -21.39 -20.36 13.76
N LEU A 186 -20.83 -20.83 12.65
CA LEU A 186 -19.50 -21.45 12.60
C LEU A 186 -18.44 -20.48 13.10
N ALA A 187 -18.42 -19.24 12.62
CA ALA A 187 -17.48 -18.22 13.04
C ALA A 187 -17.54 -17.97 14.57
N SER A 188 -18.74 -17.91 15.15
CA SER A 188 -18.93 -17.73 16.59
C SER A 188 -18.42 -18.92 17.42
N GLU A 189 -18.70 -20.14 17.00
CA GLU A 189 -18.19 -21.35 17.67
C GLU A 189 -16.68 -21.49 17.51
N PHE A 190 -16.14 -21.12 16.33
CA PHE A 190 -14.71 -21.13 16.06
C PHE A 190 -13.95 -20.10 16.89
N GLU A 191 -14.50 -18.90 17.11
CA GLU A 191 -13.92 -17.90 18.02
C GLU A 191 -13.77 -18.45 19.43
N THR A 192 -14.83 -19.09 19.94
CA THR A 192 -14.81 -19.71 21.28
C THR A 192 -13.76 -20.81 21.36
N PHE A 193 -13.70 -21.66 20.33
CA PHE A 193 -12.76 -22.76 20.21
C PHE A 193 -11.31 -22.26 20.20
N ILE A 194 -10.96 -21.37 19.26
CA ILE A 194 -9.57 -20.92 19.08
C ILE A 194 -9.05 -20.12 20.29
N ASP A 195 -9.90 -19.34 20.94
CA ASP A 195 -9.52 -18.63 22.17
C ASP A 195 -9.27 -19.60 23.34
N THR A 196 -10.10 -20.63 23.48
CA THR A 196 -9.93 -21.65 24.53
C THR A 196 -8.66 -22.46 24.31
N ILE A 197 -8.40 -22.88 23.06
CA ILE A 197 -7.17 -23.58 22.70
C ILE A 197 -5.96 -22.70 22.94
N ASP A 198 -5.96 -21.44 22.49
CA ASP A 198 -4.82 -20.52 22.67
C ASP A 198 -4.51 -20.19 24.15
N LYS A 199 -5.53 -20.21 25.00
CA LYS A 199 -5.35 -20.03 26.46
C LYS A 199 -4.77 -21.27 27.14
N THR A 200 -5.11 -22.45 26.63
CA THR A 200 -4.70 -23.74 27.22
C THR A 200 -3.35 -24.20 26.67
N HIS A 201 -3.08 -23.91 25.41
CA HIS A 201 -1.90 -24.28 24.66
C HIS A 201 -1.39 -23.08 23.88
N GLU A 202 -0.07 -22.83 23.88
CA GLU A 202 0.50 -21.78 23.05
C GLU A 202 0.35 -22.17 21.57
N LEU A 203 -0.61 -21.55 20.88
CA LEU A 203 -0.88 -21.88 19.49
C LEU A 203 0.18 -21.26 18.57
N THR A 204 0.98 -22.11 17.93
CA THR A 204 2.03 -21.74 16.97
C THR A 204 1.97 -22.59 15.71
N LEU A 205 2.36 -22.01 14.57
CA LEU A 205 2.46 -22.72 13.30
C LEU A 205 3.81 -23.46 13.20
N GLY A 206 3.79 -24.68 12.67
CA GLY A 206 4.99 -25.47 12.40
C GLY A 206 5.50 -25.27 10.97
N GLY A 207 6.79 -24.96 10.81
CA GLY A 207 7.44 -24.89 9.50
C GLY A 207 6.96 -23.73 8.61
N HIS A 208 6.98 -23.94 7.29
CA HIS A 208 6.59 -22.96 6.26
C HIS A 208 5.16 -23.15 5.73
N GLN A 209 4.27 -23.80 6.51
CA GLN A 209 2.90 -24.05 6.07
C GLN A 209 2.10 -22.74 6.00
N GLN A 210 1.30 -22.60 4.94
CA GLN A 210 0.42 -21.45 4.77
C GLN A 210 -1.03 -21.85 5.02
N TYR A 211 -1.71 -21.04 5.83
CA TYR A 211 -3.11 -21.23 6.20
C TYR A 211 -3.88 -19.94 5.88
N PRO A 212 -4.52 -19.83 4.69
CA PRO A 212 -5.16 -18.59 4.26
C PRO A 212 -6.21 -18.05 5.25
N GLY A 213 -6.91 -18.93 5.96
CA GLY A 213 -7.87 -18.57 7.01
C GLY A 213 -7.29 -17.83 8.21
N VAL A 214 -5.97 -17.89 8.44
CA VAL A 214 -5.32 -17.02 9.43
C VAL A 214 -5.51 -15.54 9.09
N TYR A 215 -5.47 -15.17 7.81
CA TYR A 215 -5.73 -13.81 7.37
C TYR A 215 -7.23 -13.45 7.46
N ALA A 216 -8.13 -14.42 7.27
CA ALA A 216 -9.56 -14.21 7.49
C ALA A 216 -9.88 -13.88 8.96
N LEU A 217 -9.13 -14.44 9.92
CA LEU A 217 -9.27 -14.09 11.34
C LEU A 217 -8.98 -12.62 11.64
N LEU A 218 -8.23 -11.90 10.80
CA LEU A 218 -7.97 -10.46 10.96
C LEU A 218 -9.27 -9.63 10.85
N PHE A 219 -10.29 -10.18 10.19
CA PHE A 219 -11.60 -9.55 9.98
C PHE A 219 -12.67 -10.04 10.98
N HIS A 220 -12.31 -10.93 11.91
CA HIS A 220 -13.27 -11.49 12.88
C HIS A 220 -13.87 -10.40 13.78
N LYS A 221 -15.12 -10.54 14.22
CA LYS A 221 -15.78 -9.61 15.16
C LYS A 221 -15.04 -9.54 16.50
N GLY A 222 -14.68 -10.71 17.02
CA GLY A 222 -13.91 -10.90 18.23
C GLY A 222 -12.50 -10.32 18.19
N ARG A 223 -12.20 -9.39 19.11
CA ARG A 223 -10.83 -8.83 19.27
C ARG A 223 -9.80 -9.93 19.52
N ARG A 224 -10.17 -10.97 20.26
CA ARG A 224 -9.26 -12.05 20.65
C ARG A 224 -8.89 -12.93 19.46
N ALA A 225 -9.87 -13.34 18.65
CA ALA A 225 -9.63 -14.03 17.39
C ALA A 225 -8.72 -13.21 16.45
N ARG A 226 -8.97 -11.89 16.30
CA ARG A 226 -8.08 -11.00 15.52
C ARG A 226 -6.65 -10.97 16.05
N SER A 227 -6.47 -10.93 17.36
CA SER A 227 -5.14 -10.95 17.99
C SER A 227 -4.39 -12.26 17.76
N ILE A 228 -5.10 -13.39 17.82
CA ILE A 228 -4.54 -14.72 17.51
C ILE A 228 -4.15 -14.76 16.03
N GLY A 229 -5.05 -14.36 15.13
CA GLY A 229 -4.79 -14.26 13.69
C GLY A 229 -3.56 -13.40 13.37
N LEU A 230 -3.43 -12.22 13.99
CA LEU A 230 -2.27 -11.34 13.80
C LEU A 230 -0.95 -11.99 14.25
N ARG A 231 -0.97 -12.69 15.39
CA ARG A 231 0.22 -13.39 15.92
C ARG A 231 0.63 -14.57 15.01
N LEU A 232 -0.35 -15.33 14.53
CA LEU A 232 -0.11 -16.46 13.61
C LEU A 232 0.35 -15.96 12.24
N ALA A 233 -0.26 -14.91 11.69
CA ALA A 233 0.17 -14.28 10.44
C ALA A 233 1.60 -13.76 10.53
N GLY A 234 2.02 -13.23 11.70
CA GLY A 234 3.40 -12.82 11.96
C GLY A 234 4.43 -13.96 11.93
N ARG A 235 4.00 -15.22 12.04
CA ARG A 235 4.85 -16.40 11.85
C ARG A 235 4.84 -16.91 10.40
N MET A 236 3.86 -16.50 9.60
CA MET A 236 3.80 -16.79 8.17
C MET A 236 4.68 -15.81 7.39
N SER A 237 5.16 -16.21 6.21
CA SER A 237 5.85 -15.29 5.31
C SER A 237 4.87 -14.25 4.75
N LYS A 238 5.39 -13.06 4.41
CA LYS A 238 4.63 -12.08 3.63
C LYS A 238 4.11 -12.69 2.33
N LEU A 239 2.94 -12.23 1.89
CA LEU A 239 2.31 -12.64 0.65
C LEU A 239 3.03 -11.96 -0.51
N ARG A 240 3.55 -12.77 -1.45
CA ARG A 240 4.43 -12.29 -2.54
C ARG A 240 3.75 -12.32 -3.89
N GLN A 241 2.79 -13.21 -4.08
CA GLN A 241 2.11 -13.40 -5.35
C GLN A 241 0.60 -13.17 -5.21
N SER A 242 -0.05 -12.71 -6.28
CA SER A 242 -1.51 -12.53 -6.32
C SER A 242 -2.27 -13.82 -5.98
N ALA A 243 -1.71 -14.97 -6.40
CA ALA A 243 -2.25 -16.29 -6.11
C ALA A 243 -2.33 -16.60 -4.61
N ASP A 244 -1.45 -16.03 -3.78
CA ASP A 244 -1.46 -16.24 -2.34
C ASP A 244 -2.74 -15.66 -1.68
N LEU A 245 -3.45 -14.75 -2.37
CA LEU A 245 -4.73 -14.19 -1.93
C LEU A 245 -5.96 -14.93 -2.48
N ASP A 246 -5.82 -15.89 -3.41
CA ASP A 246 -6.96 -16.48 -4.14
C ASP A 246 -8.03 -17.06 -3.21
N ALA A 247 -7.61 -17.79 -2.17
CA ALA A 247 -8.52 -18.36 -1.17
C ALA A 247 -9.34 -17.29 -0.41
N LEU A 248 -8.85 -16.05 -0.32
CA LEU A 248 -9.51 -14.95 0.38
C LEU A 248 -10.37 -14.07 -0.54
N GLN A 249 -10.30 -14.24 -1.86
CA GLN A 249 -10.94 -13.32 -2.82
C GLN A 249 -12.46 -13.22 -2.63
N LEU A 250 -13.15 -14.31 -2.30
CA LEU A 250 -14.59 -14.25 -2.03
C LEU A 250 -14.91 -13.39 -0.79
N LEU A 251 -14.12 -13.50 0.27
CA LEU A 251 -14.26 -12.69 1.48
C LEU A 251 -13.87 -11.23 1.22
N LEU A 252 -12.76 -10.98 0.51
CA LEU A 252 -12.31 -9.63 0.16
C LEU A 252 -13.36 -8.91 -0.69
N LYS A 253 -13.97 -9.58 -1.68
CA LYS A 253 -15.07 -9.03 -2.48
C LYS A 253 -16.24 -8.57 -1.59
N LYS A 254 -16.61 -9.40 -0.63
CA LYS A 254 -17.66 -9.10 0.35
C LYS A 254 -17.29 -7.93 1.26
N TYR A 255 -16.06 -7.91 1.78
CA TYR A 255 -15.58 -6.84 2.66
C TYR A 255 -15.48 -5.49 1.95
N ILE A 256 -14.97 -5.46 0.71
CA ILE A 256 -14.92 -4.24 -0.11
C ILE A 256 -16.34 -3.75 -0.42
N SER A 257 -17.28 -4.67 -0.64
CA SER A 257 -18.69 -4.34 -0.83
C SER A 257 -19.33 -3.74 0.42
N TYR A 258 -18.98 -4.21 1.63
CA TYR A 258 -19.40 -3.57 2.88
C TYR A 258 -18.87 -2.15 3.06
N LEU A 259 -17.66 -1.88 2.57
CA LEU A 259 -17.11 -0.54 2.57
C LEU A 259 -17.76 0.35 1.49
N ALA A 260 -18.15 -0.22 0.35
CA ALA A 260 -18.75 0.52 -0.76
C ALA A 260 -20.25 0.84 -0.55
N ALA A 261 -20.98 -0.01 0.17
CA ALA A 261 -22.43 0.11 0.31
C ALA A 261 -22.83 1.15 1.36
N ASP A 262 -23.64 2.14 0.98
CA ASP A 262 -24.24 3.14 1.90
C ASP A 262 -25.28 2.56 2.85
N ILE A 263 -25.89 1.44 2.46
CA ILE A 263 -26.88 0.69 3.25
C ILE A 263 -26.43 -0.77 3.22
N LEU A 264 -26.24 -1.39 4.40
CA LEU A 264 -25.94 -2.82 4.49
C LEU A 264 -27.07 -3.57 3.78
N PRO A 265 -26.79 -4.43 2.77
CA PRO A 265 -27.84 -5.19 2.11
C PRO A 265 -28.57 -6.02 3.17
N LEU A 266 -29.89 -5.82 3.27
CA LEU A 266 -30.77 -6.65 4.09
C LEU A 266 -30.54 -8.11 3.69
N SER A 267 -30.08 -8.93 4.64
CA SER A 267 -29.89 -10.36 4.46
C SER A 267 -31.12 -10.96 3.78
N THR A 268 -30.94 -11.57 2.61
CA THR A 268 -31.89 -12.55 2.11
C THR A 268 -32.06 -13.64 3.18
N PRO A 269 -33.24 -14.25 3.34
CA PRO A 269 -33.44 -15.32 4.29
C PRO A 269 -32.74 -16.59 3.76
N ASN A 270 -31.44 -16.67 3.96
CA ASN A 270 -30.71 -17.93 3.86
C ASN A 270 -31.04 -18.76 5.10
N LEU A 271 -31.11 -20.09 4.94
CA LEU A 271 -31.28 -21.04 6.05
C LEU A 271 -30.23 -20.84 7.16
N ARG A 272 -29.05 -20.32 6.78
CA ARG A 272 -27.97 -19.95 7.69
C ARG A 272 -27.53 -18.48 7.51
N PRO A 273 -27.45 -17.68 8.58
CA PRO A 273 -27.06 -16.28 8.50
C PRO A 273 -25.56 -16.13 8.19
N ARG A 274 -25.24 -15.18 7.32
CA ARG A 274 -23.85 -14.84 6.96
C ARG A 274 -23.25 -13.85 7.96
N VAL A 275 -21.92 -13.82 8.11
CA VAL A 275 -21.24 -12.85 8.98
C VAL A 275 -21.42 -11.44 8.43
N GLU A 276 -22.14 -10.60 9.17
CA GLU A 276 -22.28 -9.17 8.89
C GLU A 276 -21.27 -8.37 9.72
N LEU A 277 -20.36 -7.63 9.07
CA LEU A 277 -19.36 -6.80 9.74
C LEU A 277 -19.71 -5.32 9.61
N ASP A 278 -19.43 -4.56 10.67
CA ASP A 278 -19.42 -3.10 10.60
C ASP A 278 -18.18 -2.60 9.84
N ARG A 279 -18.28 -1.40 9.25
CA ARG A 279 -17.20 -0.81 8.44
C ARG A 279 -15.88 -0.68 9.21
N VAL A 280 -15.94 -0.36 10.51
CA VAL A 280 -14.73 -0.22 11.35
C VAL A 280 -14.02 -1.57 11.51
N THR A 281 -14.74 -2.65 11.78
CA THR A 281 -14.15 -4.00 11.84
C THR A 281 -13.50 -4.40 10.52
N VAL A 282 -14.14 -4.09 9.38
CA VAL A 282 -13.56 -4.35 8.06
C VAL A 282 -12.25 -3.56 7.86
N TRP A 283 -12.23 -2.27 8.19
CA TRP A 283 -11.03 -1.44 8.09
C TRP A 283 -9.88 -1.92 8.98
N LEU A 284 -10.17 -2.41 10.19
CA LEU A 284 -9.17 -3.02 11.06
C LEU A 284 -8.54 -4.25 10.41
N GLY A 285 -9.36 -5.09 9.77
CA GLY A 285 -8.90 -6.25 9.01
C GLY A 285 -8.05 -5.85 7.81
N ILE A 286 -8.48 -4.89 7.00
CA ILE A 286 -7.71 -4.37 5.85
C ILE A 286 -6.36 -3.83 6.33
N LYS A 287 -6.36 -2.95 7.34
CA LYS A 287 -5.13 -2.37 7.88
C LYS A 287 -4.15 -3.46 8.34
N ALA A 288 -4.64 -4.51 9.01
CA ALA A 288 -3.80 -5.62 9.44
C ALA A 288 -3.27 -6.42 8.25
N LEU A 289 -4.14 -6.74 7.27
CA LEU A 289 -3.78 -7.50 6.07
C LEU A 289 -2.71 -6.77 5.24
N LEU A 290 -2.84 -5.46 5.05
CA LEU A 290 -1.86 -4.64 4.31
C LEU A 290 -0.44 -4.75 4.88
N GLY A 291 -0.29 -4.99 6.19
CA GLY A 291 1.02 -5.20 6.80
C GLY A 291 1.76 -6.47 6.34
N PHE A 292 1.03 -7.40 5.73
CA PHE A 292 1.55 -8.69 5.24
C PHE A 292 1.65 -8.78 3.71
N LEU A 293 1.17 -7.78 2.97
CA LEU A 293 1.24 -7.76 1.51
C LEU A 293 2.57 -7.19 1.02
N GLU A 294 3.18 -7.82 0.02
CA GLU A 294 4.20 -7.19 -0.81
C GLU A 294 3.53 -6.36 -1.93
N PRO A 295 4.22 -5.34 -2.52
CA PRO A 295 3.67 -4.48 -3.57
C PRO A 295 2.92 -5.20 -4.72
N PRO A 296 3.44 -6.29 -5.33
CA PRO A 296 2.74 -6.95 -6.44
C PRO A 296 1.39 -7.56 -6.02
N VAL A 297 1.28 -8.04 -4.77
CA VAL A 297 0.03 -8.61 -4.25
C VAL A 297 -1.02 -7.54 -4.04
N PHE A 298 -0.60 -6.36 -3.59
CA PHE A 298 -1.53 -5.23 -3.45
C PHE A 298 -2.01 -4.73 -4.81
N GLU A 299 -1.10 -4.64 -5.79
CA GLU A 299 -1.38 -4.25 -7.17
C GLU A 299 -2.37 -5.23 -7.84
N GLU A 300 -1.98 -6.49 -8.01
CA GLU A 300 -2.74 -7.47 -8.80
C GLU A 300 -3.87 -8.14 -8.01
N GLY A 301 -3.67 -8.34 -6.70
CA GLY A 301 -4.58 -9.10 -5.85
C GLY A 301 -5.73 -8.27 -5.27
N ILE A 302 -5.60 -6.93 -5.23
CA ILE A 302 -6.64 -6.03 -4.72
C ILE A 302 -7.02 -4.98 -5.77
N LEU A 303 -6.08 -4.16 -6.27
CA LEU A 303 -6.46 -3.04 -7.15
C LEU A 303 -6.99 -3.51 -8.51
N ASP A 304 -6.29 -4.43 -9.17
CA ASP A 304 -6.72 -4.94 -10.48
C ASP A 304 -8.03 -5.76 -10.37
N ARG A 305 -8.21 -6.53 -9.28
CA ARG A 305 -9.44 -7.32 -9.04
C ARG A 305 -10.63 -6.49 -8.58
N TYR A 306 -10.38 -5.39 -7.86
CA TYR A 306 -11.43 -4.51 -7.33
C TYR A 306 -11.15 -3.04 -7.70
N PRO A 307 -11.42 -2.63 -8.96
CA PRO A 307 -11.14 -1.27 -9.42
C PRO A 307 -11.83 -0.16 -8.61
N ILE A 308 -12.93 -0.48 -7.93
CA ILE A 308 -13.66 0.45 -7.05
C ILE A 308 -12.92 0.76 -5.75
N PHE A 309 -11.93 -0.04 -5.35
CA PHE A 309 -11.31 0.04 -4.02
C PHE A 309 -10.74 1.43 -3.70
N LEU A 310 -10.03 2.05 -4.64
CA LEU A 310 -9.47 3.39 -4.44
C LEU A 310 -10.57 4.46 -4.27
N SER A 311 -11.67 4.34 -5.02
CA SER A 311 -12.82 5.25 -4.86
C SER A 311 -13.49 5.09 -3.50
N VAL A 312 -13.58 3.86 -2.98
CA VAL A 312 -14.11 3.57 -1.63
C VAL A 312 -13.21 4.20 -0.55
N VAL A 313 -11.89 4.09 -0.69
CA VAL A 313 -10.93 4.76 0.20
C VAL A 313 -11.16 6.27 0.20
N LEU A 314 -11.29 6.88 -1.00
CA LEU A 314 -11.50 8.32 -1.13
C LEU A 314 -12.83 8.82 -0.55
N ASN A 315 -13.91 8.07 -0.75
CA ASN A 315 -15.22 8.41 -0.19
C ASN A 315 -15.15 8.47 1.34
N HIS A 316 -14.53 7.46 1.98
CA HIS A 316 -14.35 7.45 3.43
C HIS A 316 -13.38 8.52 3.97
N ILE A 317 -12.54 9.13 3.13
CA ILE A 317 -11.76 10.32 3.52
C ILE A 317 -12.63 11.59 3.42
N SER A 318 -13.59 11.62 2.50
CA SER A 318 -14.49 12.75 2.29
C SER A 318 -15.57 12.86 3.38
N ASP A 319 -15.81 11.78 4.11
CA ASP A 319 -16.78 11.74 5.20
C ASP A 319 -16.10 12.03 6.56
N ASP A 320 -16.74 12.81 7.42
CA ASP A 320 -16.34 12.99 8.83
C ASP A 320 -16.77 11.76 9.67
N SER A 321 -16.31 10.57 9.26
CA SER A 321 -16.71 9.28 9.81
C SER A 321 -15.60 8.66 10.69
N PRO A 322 -15.91 7.69 11.58
CA PRO A 322 -14.89 6.98 12.36
C PRO A 322 -13.91 6.18 11.48
N GLU A 323 -14.27 5.94 10.22
CA GLU A 323 -13.44 5.27 9.22
C GLU A 323 -12.32 6.16 8.65
N PHE A 324 -12.43 7.48 8.79
CA PHE A 324 -11.52 8.47 8.20
C PHE A 324 -10.04 8.14 8.41
N SER A 325 -9.60 7.93 9.66
CA SER A 325 -8.20 7.66 9.97
C SER A 325 -7.68 6.34 9.37
N TYR A 326 -8.57 5.36 9.18
CA TYR A 326 -8.21 4.10 8.53
C TYR A 326 -8.05 4.28 7.02
N ALA A 327 -8.97 5.03 6.39
CA ALA A 327 -8.92 5.34 4.98
C ALA A 327 -7.69 6.18 4.61
N VAL A 328 -7.36 7.22 5.41
CA VAL A 328 -6.13 8.00 5.24
C VAL A 328 -4.88 7.13 5.37
N ASN A 329 -4.82 6.26 6.37
CA ASN A 329 -3.68 5.35 6.53
C ASN A 329 -3.56 4.34 5.36
N CYS A 330 -4.68 3.85 4.83
CA CYS A 330 -4.69 2.99 3.65
C CYS A 330 -4.17 3.74 2.42
N LEU A 331 -4.58 5.00 2.23
CA LEU A 331 -4.13 5.83 1.13
C LEU A 331 -2.62 6.13 1.22
N ARG A 332 -2.10 6.37 2.42
CA ARG A 332 -0.65 6.50 2.64
C ARG A 332 0.11 5.26 2.17
N LEU A 333 -0.35 4.07 2.57
CA LEU A 333 0.28 2.80 2.19
C LEU A 333 0.21 2.56 0.67
N LEU A 334 -0.88 2.98 0.01
CA LEU A 334 -1.00 2.92 -1.45
C LEU A 334 0.10 3.76 -2.13
N PHE A 335 0.35 4.99 -1.65
CA PHE A 335 1.43 5.82 -2.19
C PHE A 335 2.81 5.21 -1.92
N GLU A 336 3.06 4.74 -0.70
CA GLU A 336 4.36 4.20 -0.30
C GLU A 336 4.70 2.86 -0.98
N MET A 337 3.73 1.96 -1.15
CA MET A 337 3.96 0.63 -1.72
C MET A 337 3.99 0.63 -3.25
N LEU A 338 3.13 1.43 -3.90
CA LEU A 338 2.95 1.37 -5.35
C LEU A 338 3.61 2.53 -6.08
N GLY A 339 3.82 3.66 -5.42
CA GLY A 339 4.37 4.87 -6.04
C GLY A 339 3.62 5.23 -7.32
N TYR A 340 4.36 5.41 -8.42
CA TYR A 340 3.79 5.82 -9.70
C TYR A 340 2.88 4.77 -10.37
N LYS A 341 3.03 3.49 -10.03
CA LYS A 341 2.21 2.42 -10.60
C LYS A 341 0.73 2.58 -10.26
N LEU A 342 0.42 3.20 -9.11
CA LEU A 342 -0.95 3.53 -8.71
C LEU A 342 -1.68 4.30 -9.81
N TRP A 343 -0.99 5.25 -10.46
CA TRP A 343 -1.57 6.11 -11.48
C TRP A 343 -1.72 5.43 -12.84
N LEU A 344 -0.95 4.37 -13.09
CA LEU A 344 -1.05 3.57 -14.31
C LEU A 344 -2.25 2.59 -14.27
N LYS A 345 -2.66 2.18 -13.06
CA LYS A 345 -3.70 1.16 -12.84
C LYS A 345 -5.06 1.73 -12.47
N THR A 346 -5.12 2.98 -12.04
CA THR A 346 -6.36 3.58 -11.55
C THR A 346 -6.92 4.57 -12.56
N SER A 347 -8.25 4.64 -12.63
CA SER A 347 -8.94 5.64 -13.47
C SER A 347 -9.00 7.03 -12.81
N LEU A 348 -8.55 7.15 -11.56
CA LEU A 348 -8.60 8.38 -10.77
C LEU A 348 -7.38 9.25 -11.07
N SER A 349 -7.63 10.48 -11.52
CA SER A 349 -6.54 11.42 -11.77
C SER A 349 -5.95 11.98 -10.46
N PRO A 350 -4.65 12.35 -10.44
CA PRO A 350 -4.04 13.04 -9.31
C PRO A 350 -4.77 14.32 -8.90
N SER A 351 -5.39 15.01 -9.86
CA SER A 351 -6.19 16.21 -9.59
C SER A 351 -7.46 15.92 -8.80
N VAL A 352 -8.14 14.78 -9.04
CA VAL A 352 -9.31 14.35 -8.25
C VAL A 352 -8.86 14.02 -6.83
N MET A 353 -7.79 13.25 -6.67
CA MET A 353 -7.18 12.94 -5.37
C MET A 353 -6.91 14.21 -4.55
N ARG A 354 -6.21 15.17 -5.14
CA ARG A 354 -5.93 16.46 -4.50
C ARG A 354 -7.23 17.19 -4.12
N ASN A 355 -8.17 17.32 -5.04
CA ASN A 355 -9.41 18.07 -4.78
C ASN A 355 -10.22 17.46 -3.62
N THR A 356 -10.26 16.13 -3.52
CA THR A 356 -10.88 15.43 -2.39
C THR A 356 -10.18 15.76 -1.07
N LEU A 357 -8.85 15.65 -1.00
CA LEU A 357 -8.07 15.94 0.22
C LEU A 357 -8.20 17.41 0.66
N LEU A 358 -8.11 18.34 -0.28
CA LEU A 358 -8.24 19.76 0.00
C LEU A 358 -9.67 20.15 0.38
N GLY A 359 -10.66 19.60 -0.34
CA GLY A 359 -12.08 19.80 -0.04
C GLY A 359 -12.39 19.39 1.39
N GLN A 360 -11.93 18.21 1.80
CA GLN A 360 -12.16 17.74 3.16
C GLN A 360 -11.54 18.64 4.23
N CYS A 361 -10.35 19.21 3.96
CA CYS A 361 -9.74 20.16 4.89
C CYS A 361 -10.59 21.41 5.12
N PHE A 362 -11.42 21.83 4.16
CA PHE A 362 -12.34 22.96 4.33
C PHE A 362 -13.69 22.58 4.95
N HIS A 363 -14.09 21.30 4.88
CA HIS A 363 -15.33 20.82 5.48
C HIS A 363 -15.18 20.47 6.97
N THR A 364 -13.99 20.02 7.38
CA THR A 364 -13.72 19.68 8.78
C THR A 364 -12.99 20.81 9.53
N ARG A 365 -13.24 20.92 10.84
CA ARG A 365 -12.46 21.76 11.78
C ARG A 365 -11.60 20.92 12.73
N ASN A 366 -11.51 19.62 12.49
CA ASN A 366 -10.77 18.70 13.33
C ASN A 366 -9.26 18.78 13.02
N GLU A 367 -8.49 19.30 13.97
CA GLU A 367 -7.03 19.41 13.88
C GLU A 367 -6.35 18.05 13.63
N LYS A 368 -6.87 16.97 14.19
CA LYS A 368 -6.34 15.62 13.95
C LYS A 368 -6.50 15.23 12.48
N SER A 369 -7.68 15.47 11.91
CA SER A 369 -7.97 15.16 10.50
C SER A 369 -7.10 15.99 9.55
N HIS A 370 -6.92 17.28 9.83
CA HIS A 370 -6.00 18.13 9.04
C HIS A 370 -4.57 17.62 9.10
N LYS A 371 -4.09 17.22 10.28
CA LYS A 371 -2.77 16.63 10.45
C LYS A 371 -2.61 15.35 9.62
N GLU A 372 -3.57 14.44 9.68
CA GLU A 372 -3.54 13.18 8.93
C GLU A 372 -3.54 13.42 7.42
N ILE A 373 -4.29 14.40 6.91
CA ILE A 373 -4.26 14.78 5.48
C ILE A 373 -2.94 15.45 5.09
N PHE A 374 -2.41 16.36 5.91
CA PHE A 374 -1.16 17.04 5.59
C PHE A 374 0.02 16.06 5.52
N ASP A 375 -0.01 15.02 6.36
CA ASP A 375 0.99 13.95 6.36
C ASP A 375 0.91 13.07 5.09
N LEU A 376 -0.15 13.18 4.26
CA LEU A 376 -0.26 12.52 2.95
C LEU A 376 0.38 13.30 1.80
N PHE A 377 0.57 14.62 1.92
CA PHE A 377 0.96 15.45 0.77
C PHE A 377 2.34 15.08 0.20
N LEU A 378 3.30 14.74 1.06
CA LEU A 378 4.63 14.32 0.59
C LEU A 378 4.60 12.92 -0.06
N PRO A 379 4.00 11.87 0.54
CA PRO A 379 3.80 10.58 -0.14
C PRO A 379 3.04 10.71 -1.46
N PHE A 380 2.02 11.55 -1.51
CA PHE A 380 1.27 11.82 -2.73
C PHE A 380 2.15 12.40 -3.84
N LEU A 381 2.96 13.43 -3.55
CA LEU A 381 3.89 13.99 -4.53
C LEU A 381 4.98 12.99 -4.95
N GLN A 382 5.53 12.23 -4.00
CA GLN A 382 6.52 11.19 -4.28
C GLN A 382 5.99 10.13 -5.23
N SER A 383 4.70 9.78 -5.13
CA SER A 383 4.05 8.86 -6.06
C SER A 383 3.98 9.39 -7.50
N LEU A 384 4.15 10.70 -7.73
CA LEU A 384 4.11 11.34 -9.05
C LEU A 384 5.51 11.60 -9.64
N GLU A 385 6.57 11.56 -8.82
CA GLU A 385 7.94 11.94 -9.23
C GLU A 385 8.44 11.17 -10.47
N ALA A 386 8.10 9.88 -10.58
CA ALA A 386 8.57 9.02 -11.68
C ALA A 386 7.72 9.12 -12.97
N LEU A 387 6.57 9.81 -12.97
CA LEU A 387 5.73 9.92 -14.17
C LEU A 387 6.33 10.84 -15.24
N GLN A 388 7.08 11.87 -14.82
CA GLN A 388 7.74 12.85 -15.70
C GLN A 388 6.80 13.48 -16.77
N ASP A 389 5.50 13.55 -16.49
CA ASP A 389 4.45 14.07 -17.37
C ASP A 389 4.03 15.52 -17.04
N GLY A 390 4.70 16.13 -16.06
CA GLY A 390 4.40 17.48 -15.56
C GLY A 390 3.30 17.54 -14.49
N GLU A 391 2.63 16.43 -14.16
CA GLU A 391 1.63 16.42 -13.09
C GLU A 391 2.26 16.63 -11.72
N HIS A 392 3.47 16.11 -11.47
CA HIS A 392 4.22 16.35 -10.23
C HIS A 392 4.37 17.86 -9.95
N GLU A 393 4.92 18.64 -10.89
CA GLU A 393 5.15 20.08 -10.77
C GLU A 393 3.82 20.81 -10.57
N LYS A 394 2.79 20.42 -11.32
CA LYS A 394 1.45 21.01 -11.24
C LYS A 394 0.81 20.76 -9.88
N GLN A 395 0.82 19.53 -9.37
CA GLN A 395 0.24 19.23 -8.06
C GLN A 395 1.05 19.88 -6.93
N ARG A 396 2.38 19.92 -7.05
CA ARG A 396 3.26 20.63 -6.11
C ARG A 396 2.88 22.11 -5.98
N ARG A 397 2.73 22.84 -7.08
CA ARG A 397 2.31 24.26 -7.03
C ARG A 397 0.95 24.45 -6.36
N ASN A 398 -0.01 23.57 -6.66
CA ASN A 398 -1.33 23.61 -6.04
C ASN A 398 -1.27 23.39 -4.52
N LEU A 399 -0.47 22.42 -4.07
CA LEU A 399 -0.30 22.14 -2.63
C LEU A 399 0.44 23.27 -1.91
N LEU A 400 1.49 23.84 -2.51
CA LEU A 400 2.20 24.99 -1.94
C LEU A 400 1.26 26.20 -1.78
N TYR A 401 0.40 26.46 -2.79
CA TYR A 401 -0.59 27.52 -2.71
C TYR A 401 -1.61 27.28 -1.59
N PHE A 402 -2.15 26.07 -1.51
CA PHE A 402 -3.08 25.70 -0.46
C PHE A 402 -2.46 25.87 0.93
N LEU A 403 -1.28 25.29 1.17
CA LEU A 403 -0.61 25.27 2.48
C LEU A 403 -0.20 26.66 2.96
N LEU A 404 0.33 27.50 2.07
CA LEU A 404 0.92 28.78 2.46
C LEU A 404 -0.05 29.97 2.36
N HIS A 405 -1.07 29.88 1.50
CA HIS A 405 -2.03 30.97 1.32
C HIS A 405 -3.43 30.63 1.80
N GLN A 406 -3.99 29.48 1.41
CA GLN A 406 -5.39 29.20 1.76
C GLN A 406 -5.56 28.78 3.22
N VAL A 407 -4.64 27.97 3.75
CA VAL A 407 -4.65 27.55 5.16
C VAL A 407 -4.39 28.73 6.10
N THR A 408 -3.51 29.66 5.72
CA THR A 408 -3.12 30.79 6.58
C THR A 408 -4.24 31.83 6.76
N VAL A 409 -5.09 32.01 5.76
CA VAL A 409 -6.22 32.96 5.81
C VAL A 409 -7.54 32.34 6.30
N SER A 410 -7.72 31.03 6.18
CA SER A 410 -8.97 30.37 6.53
C SER A 410 -9.15 30.19 8.05
N SER A 411 -10.36 30.44 8.54
CA SER A 411 -10.75 30.26 9.94
C SER A 411 -10.96 28.79 10.33
N ASN A 412 -10.97 27.87 9.36
CA ASN A 412 -11.14 26.44 9.64
C ASN A 412 -9.88 25.79 10.25
N PHE A 413 -8.72 26.41 10.10
CA PHE A 413 -7.44 25.86 10.57
C PHE A 413 -6.97 26.55 11.86
N SER A 414 -6.57 25.75 12.84
CA SER A 414 -5.96 26.24 14.08
C SER A 414 -4.60 26.88 13.82
N LEU A 415 -4.11 27.67 14.79
CA LEU A 415 -2.77 28.26 14.71
C LEU A 415 -1.68 27.18 14.57
N LEU A 416 -1.84 26.03 15.25
CA LEU A 416 -0.89 24.92 15.14
C LEU A 416 -0.90 24.34 13.73
N MET A 417 -2.08 24.14 13.13
CA MET A 417 -2.16 23.63 11.76
C MET A 417 -1.62 24.60 10.73
N ARG A 418 -1.73 25.92 10.92
CA ARG A 418 -1.07 26.91 10.05
C ARG A 418 0.45 26.80 10.10
N LYS A 419 1.02 26.63 11.31
CA LYS A 419 2.46 26.40 11.49
C LYS A 419 2.90 25.07 10.85
N LYS A 420 2.10 24.00 11.05
CA LYS A 420 2.35 22.70 10.43
C LYS A 420 2.21 22.74 8.91
N ALA A 421 1.29 23.51 8.35
CA ALA A 421 1.17 23.69 6.91
C ALA A 421 2.43 24.32 6.30
N CYS A 422 2.99 25.35 6.96
CA CYS A 422 4.27 25.93 6.57
C CYS A 422 5.39 24.88 6.63
N GLN A 423 5.47 24.12 7.72
CA GLN A 423 6.45 23.03 7.88
C GLN A 423 6.40 22.04 6.71
N ILE A 424 5.20 21.54 6.36
CA ILE A 424 5.01 20.59 5.25
C ILE A 424 5.34 21.23 3.91
N ALA A 425 4.97 22.49 3.69
CA ALA A 425 5.32 23.21 2.45
C ALA A 425 6.84 23.33 2.28
N LEU A 426 7.58 23.62 3.35
CA LEU A 426 9.04 23.67 3.32
C LEU A 426 9.67 22.30 3.06
N LEU A 427 9.11 21.22 3.60
CA LEU A 427 9.54 19.85 3.26
C LEU A 427 9.30 19.51 1.79
N ILE A 428 8.19 19.96 1.21
CA ILE A 428 7.90 19.82 -0.23
C ILE A 428 8.94 20.58 -1.07
N VAL A 429 9.29 21.81 -0.68
CA VAL A 429 10.33 22.60 -1.34
C VAL A 429 11.68 21.88 -1.24
N HIS A 430 12.05 21.41 -0.04
CA HIS A 430 13.29 20.67 0.20
C HIS A 430 13.40 19.42 -0.68
N ARG A 431 12.31 18.65 -0.81
CA ARG A 431 12.26 17.46 -1.67
C ARG A 431 12.56 17.81 -3.13
N GLY A 432 12.07 18.95 -3.62
CA GLY A 432 12.37 19.42 -4.98
C GLY A 432 13.87 19.60 -5.26
N TYR A 433 14.66 20.04 -4.26
CA TYR A 433 16.12 20.17 -4.36
C TYR A 433 16.88 18.86 -4.19
N THR A 434 16.33 17.89 -3.48
CA THR A 434 17.01 16.65 -3.08
C THR A 434 16.59 15.43 -3.89
N MET A 435 15.53 15.53 -4.69
CA MET A 435 15.12 14.46 -5.62
C MET A 435 16.11 14.31 -6.78
N ASN A 436 16.07 13.16 -7.45
CA ASN A 436 16.94 12.85 -8.58
C ASN A 436 16.10 12.41 -9.80
N PRO A 437 16.10 13.16 -10.92
CA PRO A 437 16.76 14.45 -11.11
C PRO A 437 16.12 15.56 -10.25
N PRO A 438 16.89 16.57 -9.79
CA PRO A 438 16.35 17.71 -9.04
C PRO A 438 15.34 18.48 -9.88
N SER A 439 14.20 18.80 -9.27
CA SER A 439 13.16 19.67 -9.82
C SER A 439 12.76 20.67 -8.74
N PRO A 440 13.50 21.77 -8.52
CA PRO A 440 13.11 22.71 -7.47
C PRO A 440 12.01 23.68 -7.93
N PRO A 441 11.16 24.17 -7.00
CA PRO A 441 10.00 25.00 -7.33
C PRO A 441 10.33 26.48 -7.55
N TYR A 442 11.29 26.80 -8.43
CA TYR A 442 11.71 28.17 -8.71
C TYR A 442 10.60 29.02 -9.34
N GLU A 443 9.73 28.37 -10.12
CA GLU A 443 8.61 29.00 -10.84
C GLU A 443 7.59 29.66 -9.90
N CYS A 444 7.53 29.18 -8.65
CA CYS A 444 6.65 29.71 -7.62
C CYS A 444 7.41 30.16 -6.36
N ALA A 445 8.69 30.56 -6.50
CA ALA A 445 9.53 31.08 -5.41
C ALA A 445 8.85 32.15 -4.55
N HIS A 446 8.03 33.01 -5.15
CA HIS A 446 7.31 34.08 -4.45
C HIS A 446 6.19 33.59 -3.51
N MET A 447 5.74 32.35 -3.67
CA MET A 447 4.75 31.73 -2.76
C MET A 447 5.41 31.20 -1.49
N TRP A 448 6.58 30.56 -1.62
CA TRP A 448 7.24 29.88 -0.50
C TRP A 448 8.40 30.65 0.14
N GLY A 449 9.08 31.53 -0.62
CA GLY A 449 10.24 32.31 -0.16
C GLY A 449 9.95 33.17 1.09
N PRO A 450 8.89 34.01 1.09
CA PRO A 450 8.54 34.81 2.27
C PRO A 450 8.23 33.96 3.52
N SER A 451 7.60 32.79 3.33
CA SER A 451 7.25 31.87 4.42
C SER A 451 8.49 31.18 5.00
N LEU A 452 9.48 30.87 4.15
CA LEU A 452 10.79 30.37 4.57
C LEU A 452 11.50 31.40 5.44
N VAL A 453 11.63 32.65 4.98
CA VAL A 453 12.30 33.74 5.72
C VAL A 453 11.61 34.04 7.04
N SER A 454 10.27 34.08 7.04
CA SER A 454 9.49 34.24 8.29
C SER A 454 9.78 33.11 9.29
N SER A 455 9.85 31.86 8.83
CA SER A 455 10.15 30.70 9.68
C SER A 455 11.59 30.73 10.21
N LEU A 456 12.54 31.23 9.42
CA LEU A 456 13.93 31.43 9.85
C LEU A 456 14.02 32.53 10.93
N LYS A 457 13.24 33.61 10.83
CA LYS A 457 13.23 34.74 11.79
C LYS A 457 12.48 34.42 13.10
N ASP A 458 11.51 33.51 13.08
CA ASP A 458 10.67 33.20 14.24
C ASP A 458 11.39 32.26 15.25
N SER A 459 12.08 32.87 16.22
CA SER A 459 12.73 32.15 17.33
C SER A 459 11.76 31.53 18.33
N SER A 460 10.46 31.84 18.26
CA SER A 460 9.43 31.25 19.14
C SER A 460 8.93 29.88 18.65
N LEU A 461 9.29 29.47 17.43
CA LEU A 461 8.91 28.16 16.89
C LEU A 461 9.66 27.03 17.61
N HIS A 462 8.94 25.94 17.86
CA HIS A 462 9.55 24.68 18.30
C HIS A 462 10.55 24.18 17.24
N SER A 463 11.66 23.58 17.69
CA SER A 463 12.75 23.12 16.81
C SER A 463 12.27 22.26 15.65
N SER A 464 11.35 21.32 15.90
CA SER A 464 10.78 20.45 14.87
C SER A 464 10.04 21.18 13.75
N LEU A 465 9.41 22.33 14.03
CA LEU A 465 8.69 23.13 13.03
C LEU A 465 9.64 24.03 12.25
N ARG A 466 10.77 24.42 12.86
CA ARG A 466 11.76 25.34 12.30
C ARG A 466 12.84 24.62 11.51
N GLN A 467 13.15 23.36 11.85
CA GLN A 467 14.19 22.56 11.20
C GLN A 467 14.07 22.51 9.66
N PRO A 468 12.88 22.29 9.06
CA PRO A 468 12.76 22.28 7.61
C PRO A 468 13.16 23.60 6.94
N ALA A 469 13.02 24.74 7.64
CA ALA A 469 13.48 26.02 7.11
C ALA A 469 15.02 26.07 7.02
N PHE A 470 15.72 25.54 8.03
CA PHE A 470 17.19 25.44 8.02
C PHE A 470 17.69 24.47 6.96
N ASP A 471 17.06 23.30 6.84
CA ASP A 471 17.43 22.30 5.85
C ASP A 471 17.26 22.86 4.42
N VAL A 472 16.12 23.49 4.13
CA VAL A 472 15.85 24.12 2.83
C VAL A 472 16.91 25.16 2.47
N ILE A 473 17.20 26.11 3.36
CA ILE A 473 18.11 27.21 3.00
C ILE A 473 19.57 26.75 2.87
N GLN A 474 19.99 25.75 3.67
CA GLN A 474 21.31 25.14 3.53
C GLN A 474 21.45 24.43 2.19
N THR A 475 20.45 23.62 1.84
CA THR A 475 20.38 22.92 0.55
C THR A 475 20.37 23.90 -0.61
N ILE A 476 19.62 25.01 -0.54
CA ILE A 476 19.62 26.05 -1.57
C ILE A 476 21.01 26.66 -1.75
N ILE A 477 21.68 27.06 -0.66
CA ILE A 477 23.01 27.68 -0.73
C ILE A 477 24.02 26.75 -1.40
N VAL A 478 24.05 25.48 -0.99
CA VAL A 478 24.96 24.47 -1.55
C VAL A 478 24.65 24.22 -3.02
N SER A 479 23.37 24.06 -3.37
CA SER A 479 22.94 23.75 -4.74
C SER A 479 23.19 24.93 -5.69
N ASP A 480 22.82 26.15 -5.28
CA ASP A 480 23.06 27.37 -6.07
C ASP A 480 24.55 27.58 -6.33
N ALA A 481 25.40 27.45 -5.31
CA ALA A 481 26.84 27.57 -5.48
C ALA A 481 27.40 26.48 -6.42
N SER A 482 26.93 25.24 -6.28
CA SER A 482 27.35 24.11 -7.13
C SER A 482 26.96 24.31 -8.59
N ALA A 483 25.73 24.78 -8.84
CA ALA A 483 25.25 25.11 -10.17
C ALA A 483 26.07 26.23 -10.81
N LEU A 484 26.37 27.30 -10.06
CA LEU A 484 27.20 28.42 -10.51
C LEU A 484 28.62 27.97 -10.88
N VAL A 485 29.28 27.20 -10.00
CA VAL A 485 30.63 26.66 -10.22
C VAL A 485 30.66 25.78 -11.46
N THR A 486 29.73 24.83 -11.55
CA THR A 486 29.65 23.88 -12.67
C THR A 486 29.37 24.59 -13.99
N SER A 487 28.53 25.63 -13.98
CA SER A 487 28.24 26.44 -15.17
C SER A 487 29.48 27.16 -15.70
N ILE A 488 30.31 27.74 -14.83
CA ILE A 488 31.58 28.37 -15.25
C ILE A 488 32.56 27.34 -15.78
N LEU A 489 32.73 26.21 -15.10
CA LEU A 489 33.64 25.15 -15.55
C LEU A 489 33.24 24.62 -16.94
N LYS A 490 31.94 24.40 -17.18
CA LYS A 490 31.42 24.01 -18.49
C LYS A 490 31.63 25.10 -19.55
N TYR A 491 31.47 26.38 -19.21
CA TYR A 491 31.71 27.50 -20.13
C TYR A 491 33.20 27.66 -20.48
N GLN A 492 34.09 27.51 -19.51
CA GLN A 492 35.55 27.58 -19.70
C GLN A 492 36.07 26.40 -20.55
N LEU A 493 35.55 25.19 -20.34
CA LEU A 493 35.83 24.05 -21.22
C LEU A 493 35.35 24.26 -22.66
N ALA A 494 34.24 24.97 -22.87
CA ALA A 494 33.70 25.22 -24.20
C ALA A 494 34.47 26.33 -24.97
N THR A 495 35.13 27.25 -24.27
CA THR A 495 35.85 28.40 -24.86
C THR A 495 37.35 28.15 -25.04
N SER A 496 37.95 27.26 -24.25
CA SER A 496 39.31 26.79 -24.46
C SER A 496 39.32 25.62 -25.46
N GLY A 497 39.55 25.91 -26.74
CA GLY A 497 39.77 24.88 -27.78
C GLY A 497 41.03 24.03 -27.57
N GLU A 498 41.67 24.11 -26.41
CA GLU A 498 42.75 23.25 -25.96
C GLU A 498 42.13 22.14 -25.11
N ARG A 499 42.44 20.89 -25.45
CA ARG A 499 42.25 19.75 -24.55
C ARG A 499 43.11 19.96 -23.30
N CYS A 500 42.65 20.76 -22.35
CA CYS A 500 42.91 20.45 -20.96
C CYS A 500 42.26 19.09 -20.75
N LEU A 501 43.08 18.09 -20.44
CA LEU A 501 42.63 16.77 -20.03
C LEU A 501 41.40 16.94 -19.12
N PRO A 502 40.32 16.17 -19.32
CA PRO A 502 39.36 16.04 -18.25
C PRO A 502 40.20 15.61 -17.05
N LEU A 503 39.97 16.20 -15.88
CA LEU A 503 40.15 15.44 -14.66
C LEU A 503 39.18 14.26 -14.80
N GLN A 504 39.63 13.21 -15.51
CA GLN A 504 39.16 11.86 -15.32
C GLN A 504 39.49 11.60 -13.85
N LEU A 505 38.50 11.87 -13.00
CA LEU A 505 38.27 11.00 -11.86
C LEU A 505 38.06 9.62 -12.50
N ASP A 506 39.15 8.88 -12.63
CA ASP A 506 39.07 7.47 -12.99
C ASP A 506 38.09 6.84 -12.00
N GLU A 507 37.06 6.24 -12.58
CA GLU A 507 36.20 5.32 -11.88
C GLU A 507 37.08 4.14 -11.50
N GLU A 508 37.12 3.84 -10.20
CA GLU A 508 37.81 2.73 -9.54
C GLU A 508 39.20 3.05 -8.95
N GLU A 509 39.25 2.84 -7.63
CA GLU A 509 40.40 2.83 -6.71
C GLU A 509 40.79 4.16 -6.02
N ASP A 510 40.50 4.17 -4.71
CA ASP A 510 40.92 5.13 -3.67
C ASP A 510 40.46 6.59 -3.81
N ARG A 511 39.21 6.84 -3.38
CA ARG A 511 38.78 8.16 -2.85
C ARG A 511 39.44 8.43 -1.49
N GLY A 512 40.76 8.56 -1.49
CA GLY A 512 41.51 9.21 -0.42
C GLY A 512 41.25 10.72 -0.47
N ASN A 513 40.86 11.26 0.69
CA ASN A 513 40.69 12.69 0.99
C ASN A 513 41.66 13.61 0.21
N LEU A 514 41.19 14.24 -0.88
CA LEU A 514 41.97 15.24 -1.63
C LEU A 514 41.93 16.64 -0.99
N PHE A 515 41.23 16.79 0.14
CA PHE A 515 41.19 18.00 0.97
C PHE A 515 41.21 17.63 2.46
N GLY A 516 42.30 16.98 2.90
CA GLY A 516 42.52 16.69 4.31
C GLY A 516 42.83 17.96 5.10
N CYS A 517 41.80 18.60 5.65
CA CYS A 517 41.94 19.38 6.88
C CYS A 517 41.43 18.50 8.03
N ASP A 518 42.32 18.13 8.94
CA ASP A 518 41.99 17.36 10.14
C ASP A 518 41.04 18.19 11.03
N PHE A 519 39.76 17.79 11.06
CA PHE A 519 38.79 18.24 12.04
C PHE A 519 38.14 17.02 12.72
N GLU A 520 37.90 17.14 14.03
CA GLU A 520 37.42 16.09 14.93
C GLU A 520 36.15 15.37 14.41
N GLU A 521 36.10 14.05 14.58
CA GLU A 521 35.20 13.06 13.94
C GLU A 521 33.68 13.30 14.05
N ASN A 522 33.20 14.30 14.81
CA ASN A 522 31.78 14.67 14.83
C ASN A 522 31.36 15.68 13.73
N ASP A 523 32.32 16.29 13.04
CA ASP A 523 32.08 17.37 12.07
C ASP A 523 32.07 16.91 10.60
N VAL A 524 32.32 15.62 10.33
CA VAL A 524 32.47 15.04 8.99
C VAL A 524 31.11 14.85 8.28
N SER A 525 29.98 14.82 8.99
CA SER A 525 28.67 14.48 8.40
C SER A 525 28.13 15.53 7.43
N CYS A 526 28.16 16.82 7.78
CA CYS A 526 27.54 17.86 6.94
C CYS A 526 28.31 18.14 5.65
N TRP A 527 29.64 18.01 5.64
CA TRP A 527 30.45 18.23 4.44
C TRP A 527 30.22 17.15 3.37
N ASN A 528 29.99 15.91 3.80
CA ASN A 528 29.62 14.80 2.92
C ASN A 528 28.23 15.02 2.33
N GLU A 529 27.26 15.45 3.14
CA GLU A 529 25.91 15.82 2.68
C GLU A 529 25.96 16.96 1.64
N PHE A 530 26.75 18.01 1.90
CA PHE A 530 26.92 19.10 0.94
C PHE A 530 27.56 18.64 -0.37
N SER A 531 28.53 17.72 -0.30
CA SER A 531 29.17 17.17 -1.49
C SER A 531 28.18 16.32 -2.29
N SER A 532 27.40 15.45 -1.64
CA SER A 532 26.34 14.68 -2.30
C SER A 532 25.28 15.57 -2.95
N GLN A 533 24.90 16.68 -2.29
CA GLN A 533 23.95 17.64 -2.86
C GLN A 533 24.54 18.40 -4.06
N ALA A 534 25.84 18.69 -4.01
CA ALA A 534 26.56 19.31 -5.12
C ALA A 534 26.55 18.41 -6.36
N ASP A 535 26.82 17.11 -6.16
CA ASP A 535 26.84 16.11 -7.23
C ASP A 535 25.47 16.02 -7.94
N ILE A 536 24.36 15.95 -7.18
CA ILE A 536 22.99 15.95 -7.71
C ILE A 536 22.72 17.19 -8.58
N THR A 537 23.27 18.33 -8.20
CA THR A 537 23.01 19.62 -8.85
C THR A 537 23.84 19.84 -10.12
N SER A 538 25.08 19.32 -10.15
CA SER A 538 26.03 19.52 -11.24
C SER A 538 25.55 18.98 -12.60
N ASP A 539 24.71 17.96 -12.59
CA ASP A 539 24.17 17.33 -13.81
C ASP A 539 23.19 18.25 -14.57
N LEU A 540 22.48 19.15 -13.89
CA LEU A 540 21.41 20.00 -14.45
C LEU A 540 21.72 21.51 -14.42
N CYS A 541 22.98 21.89 -14.29
CA CYS A 541 23.39 23.29 -14.09
C CYS A 541 22.97 24.28 -15.20
N GLY A 542 22.59 23.81 -16.40
CA GLY A 542 22.23 24.66 -17.55
C GLY A 542 20.88 25.36 -17.41
N ASP A 543 19.91 24.68 -16.83
CA ASP A 543 18.54 25.17 -16.58
C ASP A 543 18.30 25.53 -15.10
N TRP A 544 19.36 25.53 -14.29
CA TRP A 544 19.29 25.92 -12.89
C TRP A 544 18.93 27.40 -12.75
N MET A 545 18.04 27.69 -11.80
CA MET A 545 17.56 29.04 -11.52
C MET A 545 17.88 29.40 -10.05
N CYS A 546 18.56 30.51 -9.82
CA CYS A 546 18.82 31.02 -8.47
C CYS A 546 17.76 32.05 -8.05
N ILE A 547 17.58 32.26 -6.75
CA ILE A 547 16.62 33.23 -6.19
C ILE A 547 17.37 34.29 -5.36
N PRO A 548 17.92 35.35 -5.99
CA PRO A 548 18.79 36.30 -5.30
C PRO A 548 18.14 37.10 -4.17
N MET A 549 16.81 37.34 -4.27
CA MET A 549 16.06 37.99 -3.20
C MET A 549 16.14 37.19 -1.90
N LEU A 550 16.13 35.85 -2.00
CA LEU A 550 16.24 34.97 -0.84
C LEU A 550 17.62 35.07 -0.20
N TRP A 551 18.69 35.15 -0.99
CA TRP A 551 20.03 35.36 -0.46
C TRP A 551 20.14 36.69 0.30
N PHE A 552 19.54 37.76 -0.21
CA PHE A 552 19.53 39.06 0.47
C PHE A 552 18.79 38.99 1.81
N GLU A 553 17.55 38.47 1.82
CA GLU A 553 16.75 38.39 3.05
C GLU A 553 17.36 37.45 4.09
N VAL A 554 18.08 36.41 3.68
CA VAL A 554 18.68 35.45 4.62
C VAL A 554 20.07 35.88 5.07
N LEU A 555 20.96 36.23 4.14
CA LEU A 555 22.34 36.54 4.49
C LEU A 555 22.45 37.96 5.07
N VAL A 556 21.70 38.94 4.55
CA VAL A 556 21.86 40.35 4.95
C VAL A 556 20.87 40.77 6.04
N GLU A 557 19.60 40.35 5.98
CA GLU A 557 18.59 40.83 6.93
C GLU A 557 18.40 39.98 8.20
N ILE A 558 18.84 38.72 8.21
CA ILE A 558 18.72 37.86 9.40
C ILE A 558 19.99 37.98 10.22
N ASP A 559 19.84 38.20 11.53
CA ASP A 559 20.95 38.12 12.48
C ASP A 559 21.58 36.71 12.45
N PRO A 560 22.88 36.57 12.14
CA PRO A 560 23.57 35.29 12.10
C PRO A 560 23.42 34.46 13.37
N LEU A 561 23.23 35.09 14.55
CA LEU A 561 23.05 34.40 15.83
C LEU A 561 21.75 33.58 15.90
N ILE A 562 20.78 33.87 15.03
CA ILE A 562 19.49 33.19 14.96
C ILE A 562 19.59 31.88 14.16
N LEU A 563 20.64 31.72 13.35
CA LEU A 563 20.87 30.61 12.43
C LEU A 563 21.79 29.54 13.06
N PRO A 564 21.61 28.25 12.74
CA PRO A 564 22.45 27.18 13.28
C PRO A 564 23.87 27.23 12.71
N VAL A 565 24.84 26.65 13.42
CA VAL A 565 26.24 26.57 12.96
C VAL A 565 26.36 25.86 11.60
N SER A 566 25.51 24.87 11.32
CA SER A 566 25.48 24.19 10.02
C SER A 566 25.16 25.12 8.84
N PHE A 567 24.43 26.22 9.09
CA PHE A 567 24.21 27.26 8.07
C PHE A 567 25.48 28.03 7.76
N ALA A 568 26.24 28.44 8.79
CA ALA A 568 27.53 29.10 8.56
C ALA A 568 28.50 28.18 7.80
N LYS A 569 28.48 26.86 8.10
CA LYS A 569 29.25 25.86 7.35
C LYS A 569 28.84 25.77 5.88
N SER A 570 27.54 25.80 5.55
CA SER A 570 27.09 25.77 4.15
C SER A 570 27.49 27.02 3.38
N VAL A 571 27.42 28.20 4.01
CA VAL A 571 27.91 29.47 3.43
C VAL A 571 29.42 29.42 3.20
N PHE A 572 30.19 28.97 4.19
CA PHE A 572 31.63 28.82 4.06
C PHE A 572 32.01 27.82 2.96
N TRP A 573 31.30 26.69 2.89
CA TRP A 573 31.45 25.71 1.82
C TRP A 573 31.25 26.36 0.45
N ALA A 574 30.15 27.09 0.26
CA ALA A 574 29.82 27.78 -0.99
C ALA A 574 30.89 28.83 -1.36
N LEU A 575 31.30 29.67 -0.39
CA LEU A 575 32.32 30.70 -0.60
C LEU A 575 33.68 30.10 -0.97
N SER A 576 34.09 29.00 -0.35
CA SER A 576 35.37 28.34 -0.65
C SER A 576 35.47 27.94 -2.12
N ARG A 577 34.36 27.47 -2.71
CA ARG A 577 34.29 27.05 -4.12
C ARG A 577 34.13 28.21 -5.08
N LEU A 578 33.34 29.21 -4.74
CA LEU A 578 33.15 30.41 -5.56
C LEU A 578 34.41 31.30 -5.60
N SER A 579 35.25 31.25 -4.57
CA SER A 579 36.49 32.03 -4.49
C SER A 579 37.57 31.54 -5.45
N LEU A 580 37.54 30.27 -5.86
CA LEU A 580 38.48 29.68 -6.83
C LEU A 580 38.27 30.19 -8.27
N LEU A 581 37.18 30.90 -8.54
CA LEU A 581 36.74 31.27 -9.89
C LEU A 581 37.12 32.71 -10.31
N GLU A 582 37.63 33.54 -9.41
CA GLU A 582 38.05 34.92 -9.73
C GLU A 582 39.58 35.07 -9.72
N SER A 583 40.09 35.77 -10.73
CA SER A 583 41.43 36.36 -10.70
C SER A 583 41.35 37.74 -10.05
N ASP A 584 42.28 38.00 -9.14
CA ASP A 584 42.44 39.26 -8.42
C ASP A 584 42.45 40.47 -9.37
N ASN A 585 41.34 41.19 -9.48
CA ASN A 585 41.30 42.53 -10.04
C ASN A 585 40.01 43.22 -9.62
N GLU A 586 39.95 43.74 -8.40
CA GLU A 586 39.26 45.00 -8.05
C GLU A 586 39.49 45.31 -6.56
N SER A 587 40.68 45.81 -6.24
CA SER A 587 40.94 46.51 -4.97
C SER A 587 40.38 47.94 -5.08
N GLY A 588 39.21 48.18 -4.50
CA GLY A 588 38.66 49.53 -4.42
C GLY A 588 37.42 49.59 -3.54
N MET A 589 37.51 50.37 -2.45
CA MET A 589 36.46 50.73 -1.49
C MET A 589 35.04 50.34 -1.91
N THR A 590 34.56 49.23 -1.34
CA THR A 590 33.27 48.62 -1.67
C THR A 590 32.13 49.33 -0.92
N PRO A 591 31.12 49.89 -1.62
CA PRO A 591 29.91 50.42 -0.97
C PRO A 591 29.08 49.29 -0.33
N SER A 592 28.26 49.61 0.68
CA SER A 592 27.36 48.64 1.34
C SER A 592 26.48 47.89 0.34
N ALA A 593 26.09 46.64 0.62
CA ALA A 593 25.23 45.85 -0.27
C ALA A 593 23.98 46.61 -0.77
N SER A 594 23.33 47.38 0.12
CA SER A 594 22.18 48.24 -0.17
C SER A 594 22.48 49.40 -1.13
N HIS A 595 23.67 49.99 -1.05
CA HIS A 595 24.10 51.08 -1.93
C HIS A 595 24.56 50.56 -3.30
N TRP A 596 25.10 49.34 -3.37
CA TRP A 596 25.48 48.71 -4.64
C TRP A 596 24.27 48.26 -5.46
N LEU A 597 23.24 47.68 -4.82
CA LEU A 597 21.97 47.32 -5.46
C LEU A 597 21.30 48.53 -6.14
N ARG A 598 21.45 49.71 -5.53
CA ARG A 598 20.90 50.97 -6.03
C ARG A 598 21.69 51.59 -7.19
N ASN A 599 23.00 51.30 -7.31
CA ASN A 599 23.89 52.01 -8.24
C ASN A 599 24.50 51.15 -9.37
N CYS A 600 24.65 49.84 -9.20
CA CYS A 600 25.25 48.93 -10.20
C CYS A 600 24.32 47.79 -10.66
N GLY A 601 23.10 47.72 -10.12
CA GLY A 601 22.16 46.61 -10.30
C GLY A 601 21.06 46.81 -11.36
N SER A 602 21.29 47.56 -12.45
CA SER A 602 20.25 47.75 -13.49
C SER A 602 19.70 46.42 -14.02
N ASP A 603 20.55 45.40 -14.11
CA ASP A 603 20.24 44.09 -14.69
C ASP A 603 19.44 43.15 -13.77
N ILE A 604 19.51 43.32 -12.44
CA ILE A 604 18.93 42.39 -11.45
C ILE A 604 17.93 43.08 -10.49
N SER A 605 17.88 44.42 -10.49
CA SER A 605 16.98 45.23 -9.64
C SER A 605 15.50 44.81 -9.70
N HIS A 606 15.02 44.32 -10.85
CA HIS A 606 13.63 43.88 -11.02
C HIS A 606 13.25 42.64 -10.19
N VAL A 607 14.23 41.88 -9.71
CA VAL A 607 14.07 40.62 -8.95
C VAL A 607 13.96 40.87 -7.45
N PHE A 608 14.38 42.04 -6.95
CA PHE A 608 14.41 42.42 -5.53
C PHE A 608 13.06 42.88 -4.95
N ASN A 609 11.97 42.28 -5.42
CA ASN A 609 10.65 42.43 -4.84
C ASN A 609 9.87 41.13 -5.06
N TRP A 610 9.35 40.54 -3.99
CA TRP A 610 8.47 39.38 -4.09
C TRP A 610 7.24 39.71 -4.93
N LYS A 611 6.99 38.92 -5.98
CA LYS A 611 5.71 38.97 -6.69
C LYS A 611 4.58 38.59 -5.74
N VAL A 612 3.45 39.30 -5.78
CA VAL A 612 2.27 38.89 -5.01
C VAL A 612 1.67 37.64 -5.67
N PRO A 613 1.43 36.55 -4.92
CA PRO A 613 0.80 35.34 -5.45
C PRO A 613 -0.60 35.63 -5.98
N SER A 614 -0.86 35.29 -7.25
CA SER A 614 -2.15 35.48 -7.90
C SER A 614 -3.03 34.22 -7.92
N GLY A 615 -2.43 33.04 -7.78
CA GLY A 615 -3.15 31.77 -7.72
C GLY A 615 -2.22 30.55 -7.74
N SER A 616 -2.80 29.35 -7.76
CA SER A 616 -2.03 28.10 -7.78
C SER A 616 -1.33 27.78 -9.11
N ASN A 617 -1.67 28.48 -10.18
CA ASN A 617 -1.04 28.37 -11.49
C ASN A 617 0.11 29.38 -11.70
N ASP A 618 0.50 30.12 -10.67
CA ASP A 618 1.64 31.02 -10.77
C ASP A 618 2.92 30.25 -11.15
N GLY A 619 3.54 30.61 -12.28
CA GLY A 619 4.70 29.91 -12.83
C GLY A 619 4.37 28.65 -13.66
N GLY A 620 3.09 28.37 -13.91
CA GLY A 620 2.65 27.34 -14.85
C GLY A 620 2.93 27.70 -16.32
N GLU A 621 2.85 26.70 -17.22
CA GLU A 621 2.94 26.87 -18.68
C GLU A 621 4.26 27.46 -19.22
N GLY A 622 5.36 27.32 -18.47
CA GLY A 622 6.69 27.76 -18.92
C GLY A 622 6.95 29.27 -18.75
N VAL A 623 6.12 29.97 -17.97
CA VAL A 623 6.34 31.38 -17.64
C VAL A 623 7.52 31.50 -16.66
N GLU A 624 8.58 32.20 -17.06
CA GLU A 624 9.73 32.47 -16.18
C GLU A 624 9.30 33.29 -14.95
N SER A 625 9.72 32.83 -13.76
CA SER A 625 9.41 33.53 -12.51
C SER A 625 10.22 34.81 -12.40
N LYS A 626 9.53 35.91 -12.08
CA LYS A 626 10.15 37.24 -11.82
C LYS A 626 11.21 37.18 -10.71
N ASN A 627 11.08 36.24 -9.78
CA ASN A 627 11.96 36.14 -8.61
C ASN A 627 13.14 35.18 -8.81
N SER A 628 13.24 34.53 -9.97
CA SER A 628 14.29 33.54 -10.27
C SER A 628 15.13 33.96 -11.47
N ILE A 629 16.43 33.68 -11.46
CA ILE A 629 17.37 34.04 -12.54
C ILE A 629 18.12 32.79 -13.01
N ARG A 630 18.14 32.57 -14.32
CA ARG A 630 18.87 31.44 -14.92
C ARG A 630 20.37 31.60 -14.76
N VAL A 631 21.03 30.56 -14.25
CA VAL A 631 22.47 30.54 -14.05
C VAL A 631 23.21 30.74 -15.37
N SER A 632 22.79 30.07 -16.44
CA SER A 632 23.43 30.14 -17.75
C SER A 632 23.40 31.52 -18.41
N THR A 633 22.47 32.42 -18.03
CA THR A 633 22.38 33.76 -18.62
C THR A 633 23.10 34.84 -17.81
N LYS A 634 23.19 34.70 -16.49
CA LYS A 634 23.72 35.73 -15.58
C LYS A 634 24.66 35.17 -14.49
N CYS A 635 25.46 34.16 -14.83
CA CYS A 635 26.37 33.47 -13.89
C CYS A 635 27.31 34.41 -13.11
N MET A 636 28.15 35.21 -13.80
CA MET A 636 29.12 36.11 -13.15
C MET A 636 28.45 37.17 -12.24
N PRO A 637 27.38 37.87 -12.67
CA PRO A 637 26.61 38.73 -11.78
C PRO A 637 26.08 38.02 -10.52
N LEU A 638 25.59 36.79 -10.64
CA LEU A 638 25.09 36.01 -9.50
C LEU A 638 26.19 35.64 -8.50
N ILE A 639 27.39 35.24 -8.98
CA ILE A 639 28.53 34.93 -8.09
C ILE A 639 28.97 36.17 -7.29
N ARG A 640 29.14 37.31 -7.97
CA ARG A 640 29.53 38.57 -7.32
C ARG A 640 28.51 38.99 -6.29
N LEU A 641 27.22 38.81 -6.60
CA LEU A 641 26.12 39.12 -5.71
C LEU A 641 26.12 38.23 -4.47
N PHE A 642 26.23 36.90 -4.65
CA PHE A 642 26.28 35.94 -3.55
C PHE A 642 27.46 36.21 -2.61
N LYS A 643 28.68 36.39 -3.16
CA LYS A 643 29.88 36.70 -2.35
C LYS A 643 29.68 37.95 -1.50
N ARG A 644 29.15 39.03 -2.08
CA ARG A 644 28.91 40.28 -1.35
C ARG A 644 27.92 40.10 -0.21
N PHE A 645 26.82 39.40 -0.45
CA PHE A 645 25.83 39.13 0.59
C PHE A 645 26.36 38.20 1.68
N ALA A 646 27.28 37.30 1.37
CA ALA A 646 27.87 36.38 2.34
C ALA A 646 29.03 36.99 3.15
N VAL A 647 29.65 38.09 2.71
CA VAL A 647 30.76 38.76 3.40
C VAL A 647 30.28 39.86 4.35
N ASP A 648 29.26 40.64 3.99
CA ASP A 648 28.63 41.66 4.86
C ASP A 648 28.13 41.16 6.26
N PRO A 649 27.70 39.90 6.47
CA PRO A 649 27.17 39.41 7.75
C PRO A 649 28.20 38.72 8.65
N MET A 650 29.42 38.43 8.15
CA MET A 650 30.47 37.71 8.89
C MET A 650 31.56 38.61 9.48
N ALA A 651 31.35 39.94 9.47
CA ALA A 651 32.27 40.94 10.01
C ALA A 651 31.93 41.36 11.45
#